data_AF-A0A7X8LNH5-F1
#
_entry.id   AF-A0A7X8LNH5-F1
#
_cell.length_a   1.000
_cell.length_b   1.000
_cell.length_c   1.000
_cell.angle_alpha   90.00
_cell.angle_beta   90.00
_cell.angle_gamma   90.00
#
_symmetry.space_group_name_H-M   'P 1'
#
loop_
_entity.id
_entity.type
_entity.pdbx_description
1 polymer ?
#
loop_
_entity_poly.entity_id
_entity_poly.type
_entity_poly.pdbx_seq_one_letter_code
_entity_poly.pdbx_strand_id
1 'polypeptide(L)'
;GGGDVTLIAENGDITETDAADYMAAATEAKIKASQARSAADLAAAQVIILQNYVNNILPGLLGRPAAQQSLDTAEANLAAARQELDNIKALITAAQEELIDIQLEKQLADNDLAAAEADLAQAIADREGLTDPDEIAEQDRLIAELQEAVEAARLAADSKQKELDDKNAEIAALKSQESEMETVTIPELTRIRNEAKSTLDGIDAQLAQAQTDLVDSKAAERDSLKATAQALEAIAAAKLEEARRSATTITTEGNLNLQVLSGGAIGREDNSLGITAAGTVAITTGTGTCIYGLYLESGGDLYLAPVTVDGEVLIDSIGNIKGMTGHQGTVITATNVALSSLGGDIGAASLPLLVNVDRLTAVGEEVYIKNLKDLTIDTVAGSTVSIEVSGNIAAGSAAGEGNGNNIMAEQLNLQASGSIGSEGNPLDIDTDQITVESKDLYLENNSGKLQINSINVPGRTDIQAAGSVVDGGAGNIRSSNLKISAFGDVGQSEDSFDVTIPDTLTITTSYGSINLKNWYKPYYGGGGGRAVAEVIITDPKTGVTVSGQGLDEQTEVLVTINAPDGQDSDQLSKFISQLANQGMVMLNYSITLNRSFEGSVTVNIPVGMEFEGKTLTIISYQDGKMYVFDATVREGMLSFETDNLSSYVVLDQQYTIIPYHGEYTQVGGKEVPMGEEQFQDVKADHWYFTAVAYMHALKIMKGVAEGWFEPHGTATRSMLATILYRLEGSPKVSGNSNFTDVETGSWYADAVLWADSRGIIQGYGNTLFGSNDPITREQLVVFLYRYSMIKGRDISASSDLSGFTDSDQISDYAMEAMKWAVALGLIQGKGENNLDPLAFASRAEIAVIMQRYIDIYAKVLLVDDDLLEVSRT
;
A
#
# COMPACT_ATOMS: atom_id res chain seq x y z
N GLY A 1 31.08 55.44 39.91
CA GLY A 1 32.17 56.45 39.90
C GLY A 1 33.20 56.04 38.87
N GLY A 2 33.93 56.98 38.26
CA GLY A 2 34.74 56.74 37.04
C GLY A 2 36.01 55.88 37.19
N GLY A 3 36.08 54.96 38.16
CA GLY A 3 37.25 54.11 38.41
C GLY A 3 36.90 52.89 39.25
N ASP A 4 37.89 52.03 39.53
CA ASP A 4 37.67 50.72 40.14
C ASP A 4 36.92 50.77 41.48
N VAL A 5 35.96 49.85 41.66
CA VAL A 5 35.17 49.67 42.89
C VAL A 5 35.53 48.34 43.52
N THR A 6 35.75 48.32 44.84
CA THR A 6 35.99 47.08 45.60
C THR A 6 35.05 47.01 46.79
N LEU A 7 34.29 45.91 46.91
CA LEU A 7 33.44 45.60 48.05
C LEU A 7 34.00 44.39 48.78
N ILE A 8 34.07 44.46 50.11
CA ILE A 8 34.65 43.41 50.95
C ILE A 8 33.64 43.04 52.05
N ALA A 9 33.24 41.77 52.08
CA ALA A 9 32.45 41.17 53.15
C ALA A 9 33.36 40.27 53.99
N GLU A 10 33.56 40.60 55.27
CA GLU A 10 34.37 39.78 56.18
C GLU A 10 33.65 38.47 56.54
N ASN A 11 32.36 38.55 56.89
CA ASN A 11 31.47 37.40 57.16
C ASN A 11 30.11 37.67 56.50
N GLY A 12 29.64 36.77 55.63
CA GLY A 12 28.28 36.82 55.06
C GLY A 12 28.22 37.18 53.58
N ASP A 13 27.00 37.44 53.11
CA ASP A 13 26.66 37.63 51.69
C ASP A 13 26.82 39.09 51.23
N ILE A 14 27.02 39.30 49.92
CA ILE A 14 26.84 40.61 49.28
C ILE A 14 25.49 40.60 48.58
N THR A 15 24.48 41.25 49.17
CA THR A 15 23.10 41.29 48.63
C THR A 15 22.64 42.71 48.41
N GLU A 16 21.69 42.90 47.50
CA GLU A 16 20.95 44.15 47.39
C GLU A 16 19.58 44.11 48.09
N THR A 17 18.93 45.27 48.14
CA THR A 17 17.60 45.44 48.78
C THR A 17 16.47 45.60 47.79
N ASP A 18 16.75 45.74 46.48
CA ASP A 18 15.71 45.56 45.47
C ASP A 18 15.18 44.12 45.56
N ALA A 19 13.97 43.87 45.08
CA ALA A 19 13.34 42.55 45.11
C ALA A 19 12.77 42.15 43.75
N ALA A 20 13.09 42.90 42.70
CA ALA A 20 12.42 42.78 41.42
C ALA A 20 13.34 42.22 40.35
N ASP A 21 13.26 40.91 40.13
CA ASP A 21 13.96 40.20 39.06
C ASP A 21 13.15 40.24 37.76
N TYR A 22 13.27 41.34 37.02
CA TYR A 22 12.56 41.52 35.75
C TYR A 22 13.25 40.77 34.59
N MET A 23 14.55 40.45 34.71
CA MET A 23 15.33 39.78 33.67
C MET A 23 15.09 38.27 33.63
N ALA A 24 14.89 37.60 34.77
CA ALA A 24 14.50 36.19 34.80
C ALA A 24 13.17 35.95 34.08
N ALA A 25 12.15 36.77 34.35
CA ALA A 25 10.84 36.67 33.69
C ALA A 25 10.90 36.99 32.18
N ALA A 26 11.75 37.93 31.77
CA ALA A 26 12.00 38.22 30.35
C ALA A 26 12.70 37.05 29.65
N THR A 27 13.69 36.44 30.32
CA THR A 27 14.40 35.25 29.85
C THR A 27 13.47 34.07 29.68
N GLU A 28 12.64 33.77 30.69
CA GLU A 28 11.67 32.67 30.63
C GLU A 28 10.65 32.87 29.49
N ALA A 29 10.11 34.08 29.34
CA ALA A 29 9.18 34.40 28.25
C ALA A 29 9.85 34.29 26.87
N LYS A 30 11.12 34.68 26.74
CA LYS A 30 11.90 34.56 25.49
C LYS A 30 12.17 33.10 25.14
N ILE A 31 12.54 32.26 26.11
CA ILE A 31 12.71 30.80 25.91
C ILE A 31 11.40 30.19 25.41
N LYS A 32 10.29 30.45 26.10
CA LYS A 32 8.96 29.92 25.72
C LYS A 32 8.51 30.42 24.35
N ALA A 33 8.79 31.68 24.02
CA ALA A 33 8.53 32.24 22.70
C ALA A 33 9.32 31.52 21.61
N SER A 34 10.62 31.29 21.82
CA SER A 34 11.46 30.50 20.92
C SER A 34 10.91 29.09 20.74
N GLN A 35 10.60 28.37 21.83
CA GLN A 35 10.00 27.03 21.76
C GLN A 35 8.68 27.00 20.98
N ALA A 36 7.80 27.98 21.19
CA ALA A 36 6.52 28.06 20.47
C ALA A 36 6.71 28.38 18.98
N ARG A 37 7.69 29.22 18.63
CA ARG A 37 8.05 29.54 17.25
C ARG A 37 8.65 28.35 16.53
N SER A 38 9.62 27.70 17.16
CA SER A 38 10.19 26.42 16.76
C SER A 38 9.12 25.37 16.43
N ALA A 39 8.19 25.15 17.37
CA ALA A 39 7.08 24.22 17.16
C ALA A 39 6.16 24.66 16.00
N ALA A 40 5.93 25.97 15.83
CA ALA A 40 5.16 26.49 14.70
C ALA A 40 5.87 26.28 13.36
N ASP A 41 7.19 26.46 13.30
CA ASP A 41 7.98 26.28 12.09
C ASP A 41 8.07 24.79 11.71
N LEU A 42 8.21 23.90 12.71
CA LEU A 42 8.05 22.45 12.53
C LEU A 42 6.67 22.11 11.96
N ALA A 43 5.60 22.60 12.57
CA ALA A 43 4.24 22.34 12.09
C ALA A 43 4.04 22.88 10.67
N ALA A 44 4.65 24.01 10.32
CA ALA A 44 4.63 24.54 8.96
C ALA A 44 5.32 23.62 7.95
N ALA A 45 6.48 23.04 8.31
CA ALA A 45 7.17 22.07 7.46
C ALA A 45 6.38 20.76 7.32
N GLN A 46 5.81 20.26 8.43
CA GLN A 46 4.96 19.06 8.41
C GLN A 46 3.71 19.24 7.54
N VAL A 47 3.11 20.44 7.51
CA VAL A 47 2.02 20.76 6.56
C VAL A 47 2.48 20.59 5.11
N ILE A 48 3.68 21.05 4.75
CA ILE A 48 4.21 20.90 3.38
C ILE A 48 4.44 19.43 3.04
N ILE A 49 5.03 18.67 3.97
CA ILE A 49 5.28 17.23 3.82
C ILE A 49 3.96 16.48 3.62
N LEU A 50 2.98 16.71 4.50
CA LEU A 50 1.66 16.08 4.41
C LEU A 50 0.92 16.49 3.14
N GLN A 51 1.05 17.75 2.70
CA GLN A 51 0.46 18.20 1.45
C GLN A 51 1.06 17.47 0.24
N ASN A 52 2.39 17.28 0.23
CA ASN A 52 3.07 16.51 -0.80
C ASN A 52 2.60 15.05 -0.78
N TYR A 53 2.53 14.44 0.40
CA TYR A 53 2.02 13.08 0.58
C TYR A 53 0.59 12.94 0.03
N VAL A 54 -0.35 13.77 0.47
CA VAL A 54 -1.76 13.72 0.05
C VAL A 54 -1.93 13.96 -1.44
N ASN A 55 -1.13 14.85 -2.05
CA ASN A 55 -1.29 15.21 -3.46
C ASN A 55 -0.55 14.29 -4.43
N ASN A 56 0.61 13.77 -4.04
CA ASN A 56 1.53 13.12 -4.98
C ASN A 56 1.77 11.64 -4.67
N ILE A 57 1.69 11.22 -3.41
CA ILE A 57 1.99 9.84 -3.00
C ILE A 57 0.70 9.06 -2.77
N LEU A 58 -0.18 9.59 -1.92
CA LEU A 58 -1.42 8.95 -1.50
C LEU A 58 -2.37 8.59 -2.65
N PRO A 59 -2.53 9.40 -3.73
CA PRO A 59 -3.40 9.02 -4.85
C PRO A 59 -2.92 7.76 -5.56
N GLY A 60 -1.59 7.56 -5.65
CA GLY A 60 -0.99 6.35 -6.18
C GLY A 60 -1.25 5.15 -5.27
N LEU A 61 -1.04 5.31 -3.95
CA LEU A 61 -1.29 4.26 -2.95
C LEU A 61 -2.75 3.83 -2.89
N LEU A 62 -3.70 4.74 -3.10
CA LEU A 62 -5.13 4.45 -3.15
C LEU A 62 -5.61 3.93 -4.52
N GLY A 63 -4.69 3.71 -5.48
CA GLY A 63 -5.04 3.17 -6.79
C GLY A 63 -5.84 4.14 -7.68
N ARG A 64 -5.84 5.45 -7.39
CA ARG A 64 -6.59 6.45 -8.15
C ARG A 64 -6.31 6.43 -9.66
N PRO A 65 -5.04 6.31 -10.13
CA PRO A 65 -4.76 6.24 -11.56
C PRO A 65 -5.42 5.02 -12.24
N ALA A 66 -5.40 3.86 -11.58
CA ALA A 66 -6.03 2.64 -12.10
C ALA A 66 -7.56 2.74 -12.11
N ALA A 67 -8.15 3.34 -11.07
CA ALA A 67 -9.60 3.61 -11.02
C ALA A 67 -10.04 4.57 -12.14
N GLN A 68 -9.25 5.62 -12.42
CA GLN A 68 -9.51 6.53 -13.53
C GLN A 68 -9.44 5.80 -14.89
N GLN A 69 -8.41 4.99 -15.11
CA GLN A 69 -8.26 4.21 -16.34
C GLN A 69 -9.42 3.22 -16.54
N SER A 70 -9.91 2.60 -15.46
CA SER A 70 -11.06 1.69 -15.48
C SER A 70 -12.34 2.43 -15.90
N LEU A 71 -12.55 3.65 -15.39
CA LEU A 71 -13.66 4.50 -15.80
C LEU A 71 -13.55 4.89 -17.28
N ASP A 72 -12.38 5.35 -17.72
CA ASP A 72 -12.14 5.74 -19.12
C ASP A 72 -12.42 4.57 -20.09
N THR A 73 -12.00 3.36 -19.71
CA THR A 73 -12.25 2.13 -20.49
C THR A 73 -13.73 1.78 -20.55
N ALA A 74 -14.43 1.84 -19.41
CA ALA A 74 -15.87 1.57 -19.35
C ALA A 74 -16.68 2.58 -20.18
N GLU A 75 -16.28 3.86 -20.17
CA GLU A 75 -16.87 4.91 -21.00
C GLU A 75 -16.65 4.66 -22.50
N ALA A 76 -15.43 4.25 -22.90
CA ALA A 76 -15.11 3.91 -24.28
C ALA A 76 -15.93 2.71 -24.78
N ASN A 77 -16.02 1.64 -23.99
CA ASN A 77 -16.80 0.44 -24.34
C ASN A 77 -18.30 0.76 -24.49
N LEU A 78 -18.86 1.56 -23.57
CA LEU A 78 -20.25 1.99 -23.65
C LEU A 78 -20.52 2.86 -24.90
N ALA A 79 -19.56 3.72 -25.29
CA ALA A 79 -19.67 4.52 -26.50
C ALA A 79 -19.62 3.64 -27.76
N ALA A 80 -18.73 2.64 -27.80
CA ALA A 80 -18.62 1.69 -28.91
C ALA A 80 -19.92 0.88 -29.09
N ALA A 81 -20.49 0.34 -28.00
CA ALA A 81 -21.74 -0.41 -28.04
C ALA A 81 -22.93 0.43 -28.53
N ARG A 82 -22.98 1.72 -28.18
CA ARG A 82 -24.00 2.64 -28.70
C ARG A 82 -23.84 2.89 -30.20
N GLN A 83 -22.61 3.02 -30.67
CA GLN A 83 -22.33 3.17 -32.10
C GLN A 83 -22.70 1.90 -32.88
N GLU A 84 -22.46 0.72 -32.30
CA GLU A 84 -22.87 -0.55 -32.91
C GLU A 84 -24.39 -0.68 -33.01
N LEU A 85 -25.13 -0.28 -31.97
CA LEU A 85 -26.59 -0.20 -32.03
C LEU A 85 -27.07 0.73 -33.16
N ASP A 86 -26.45 1.90 -33.32
CA ASP A 86 -26.79 2.82 -34.40
C ASP A 86 -26.50 2.22 -35.79
N ASN A 87 -25.40 1.46 -35.92
CA ASN A 87 -25.07 0.74 -37.16
C ASN A 87 -26.09 -0.36 -37.46
N ILE A 88 -26.51 -1.15 -36.46
CA ILE A 88 -27.55 -2.18 -36.62
C ILE A 88 -28.87 -1.54 -37.06
N LYS A 89 -29.27 -0.42 -36.46
CA LYS A 89 -30.46 0.34 -36.85
C LYS A 89 -30.40 0.82 -38.30
N ALA A 90 -29.24 1.27 -38.75
CA ALA A 90 -29.02 1.65 -40.15
C ALA A 90 -29.13 0.44 -41.10
N LEU A 91 -28.57 -0.72 -40.72
CA LEU A 91 -28.69 -1.96 -41.50
C LEU A 91 -30.13 -2.45 -41.60
N ILE A 92 -30.90 -2.41 -40.50
CA ILE A 92 -32.33 -2.74 -40.52
C ILE A 92 -33.07 -1.84 -41.51
N THR A 93 -32.79 -0.54 -41.48
CA THR A 93 -33.41 0.43 -42.39
C THR A 93 -33.08 0.11 -43.85
N ALA A 94 -31.81 -0.14 -44.17
CA ALA A 94 -31.39 -0.52 -45.52
C ALA A 94 -32.03 -1.84 -45.99
N ALA A 95 -32.05 -2.87 -45.13
CA ALA A 95 -32.67 -4.16 -45.46
C ALA A 95 -34.19 -4.04 -45.66
N GLN A 96 -34.85 -3.14 -44.94
CA GLN A 96 -36.27 -2.83 -45.14
C GLN A 96 -36.54 -2.14 -46.48
N GLU A 97 -35.65 -1.25 -46.92
CA GLU A 97 -35.73 -0.64 -48.26
C GLU A 97 -35.57 -1.70 -49.36
N GLU A 98 -34.57 -2.58 -49.26
CA GLU A 98 -34.37 -3.69 -50.21
C GLU A 98 -35.57 -4.66 -50.24
N LEU A 99 -36.18 -4.94 -49.08
CA LEU A 99 -37.35 -5.81 -48.99
C LEU A 99 -38.53 -5.26 -49.81
N ILE A 100 -38.72 -3.93 -49.83
CA ILE A 100 -39.79 -3.29 -50.61
C ILE A 100 -39.58 -3.52 -52.11
N ASP A 101 -38.33 -3.40 -52.59
CA ASP A 101 -38.00 -3.65 -53.99
C ASP A 101 -38.23 -5.13 -54.36
N ILE A 102 -37.79 -6.08 -53.52
CA ILE A 102 -38.02 -7.52 -53.72
C ILE A 102 -39.52 -7.85 -53.72
N GLN A 103 -40.33 -7.22 -52.86
CA GLN A 103 -41.79 -7.38 -52.85
C GLN A 103 -42.42 -6.94 -54.18
N LEU A 104 -41.95 -5.82 -54.74
CA LEU A 104 -42.43 -5.33 -56.03
C LEU A 104 -42.03 -6.28 -57.17
N GLU A 105 -40.79 -6.77 -57.18
CA GLU A 105 -40.31 -7.75 -58.17
C GLU A 105 -41.08 -9.08 -58.07
N LYS A 106 -41.37 -9.55 -56.86
CA LYS A 106 -42.21 -10.73 -56.63
C LYS A 106 -43.61 -10.53 -57.18
N GLN A 107 -44.21 -9.36 -56.93
CA GLN A 107 -45.54 -9.04 -57.45
C GLN A 107 -45.56 -9.03 -58.98
N LEU A 108 -44.52 -8.51 -59.63
CA LEU A 108 -44.38 -8.57 -61.09
C LEU A 108 -44.26 -10.01 -61.59
N ALA A 109 -43.40 -10.83 -60.96
CA ALA A 109 -43.25 -12.25 -61.33
C ALA A 109 -44.55 -13.05 -61.15
N ASP A 110 -45.35 -12.76 -60.11
CA ASP A 110 -46.67 -13.38 -59.90
C ASP A 110 -47.68 -12.97 -60.97
N ASN A 111 -47.66 -11.71 -61.40
CA ASN A 111 -48.52 -11.25 -62.49
C ASN A 111 -48.14 -11.92 -63.82
N ASP A 112 -46.84 -12.07 -64.10
CA ASP A 112 -46.34 -12.75 -65.29
C ASP A 112 -46.70 -14.25 -65.29
N LEU A 113 -46.59 -14.92 -64.14
CA LEU A 113 -47.06 -16.30 -63.97
C LEU A 113 -48.56 -16.41 -64.23
N ALA A 114 -49.37 -15.54 -63.62
CA ALA A 114 -50.81 -15.54 -63.82
C ALA A 114 -51.21 -15.28 -65.28
N ALA A 115 -50.47 -14.42 -65.99
CA ALA A 115 -50.66 -14.18 -67.42
C ALA A 115 -50.30 -15.42 -68.25
N ALA A 116 -49.15 -16.06 -67.99
CA ALA A 116 -48.74 -17.28 -68.68
C ALA A 116 -49.72 -18.45 -68.45
N GLU A 117 -50.24 -18.60 -67.23
CA GLU A 117 -51.28 -19.59 -66.91
C GLU A 117 -52.59 -19.31 -67.64
N ALA A 118 -52.98 -18.04 -67.78
CA ALA A 118 -54.16 -17.64 -68.54
C ALA A 118 -54.00 -17.90 -70.04
N ASP A 119 -52.83 -17.58 -70.61
CA ASP A 119 -52.51 -17.87 -72.02
C ASP A 119 -52.50 -19.38 -72.31
N LEU A 120 -51.90 -20.18 -71.42
CA LEU A 120 -51.94 -21.64 -71.50
C LEU A 120 -53.38 -22.18 -71.42
N ALA A 121 -54.18 -21.70 -70.47
CA ALA A 121 -55.57 -22.11 -70.33
C ALA A 121 -56.41 -21.76 -71.57
N GLN A 122 -56.17 -20.59 -72.17
CA GLN A 122 -56.81 -20.19 -73.42
C GLN A 122 -56.37 -21.08 -74.58
N ALA A 123 -55.07 -21.39 -74.72
CA ALA A 123 -54.57 -22.27 -75.76
C ALA A 123 -55.11 -23.71 -75.65
N ILE A 124 -55.31 -24.22 -74.42
CA ILE A 124 -55.97 -25.50 -74.16
C ILE A 124 -57.45 -25.44 -74.55
N ALA A 125 -58.16 -24.36 -74.23
CA ALA A 125 -59.56 -24.20 -74.61
C ALA A 125 -59.73 -24.12 -76.14
N ASP A 126 -58.84 -23.39 -76.83
CA ASP A 126 -58.84 -23.26 -78.29
C ASP A 126 -58.57 -24.62 -78.97
N ARG A 127 -57.76 -25.47 -78.35
CA ARG A 127 -57.46 -26.84 -78.83
C ARG A 127 -58.67 -27.76 -78.87
N GLU A 128 -59.65 -27.59 -77.98
CA GLU A 128 -60.89 -28.38 -77.93
C GLU A 128 -61.81 -28.10 -79.13
N GLY A 129 -61.64 -26.95 -79.80
CA GLY A 129 -62.45 -26.52 -80.95
C GLY A 129 -61.92 -26.96 -82.33
N LEU A 130 -60.71 -27.52 -82.41
CA LEU A 130 -60.04 -27.87 -83.67
C LEU A 130 -60.34 -29.31 -84.10
N THR A 131 -60.56 -29.52 -85.41
CA THR A 131 -60.81 -30.85 -86.00
C THR A 131 -59.81 -31.23 -87.10
N ASP A 132 -59.02 -30.27 -87.60
CA ASP A 132 -57.99 -30.51 -88.63
C ASP A 132 -56.69 -31.04 -87.96
N PRO A 133 -56.18 -32.23 -88.36
CA PRO A 133 -54.99 -32.83 -87.76
C PRO A 133 -53.73 -31.97 -87.78
N ASP A 134 -53.53 -31.12 -88.80
CA ASP A 134 -52.33 -30.28 -88.92
C ASP A 134 -52.43 -29.04 -88.02
N GLU A 135 -53.63 -28.43 -87.90
CA GLU A 135 -53.91 -27.33 -86.96
C GLU A 135 -53.83 -27.80 -85.50
N ILE A 136 -54.30 -29.03 -85.24
CA ILE A 136 -54.17 -29.73 -83.97
C ILE A 136 -52.70 -29.89 -83.56
N ALA A 137 -51.83 -30.35 -84.48
CA ALA A 137 -50.43 -30.60 -84.19
C ALA A 137 -49.65 -29.30 -83.90
N GLU A 138 -49.97 -28.20 -84.59
CA GLU A 138 -49.37 -26.89 -84.32
C GLU A 138 -49.85 -26.30 -82.99
N GLN A 139 -51.15 -26.44 -82.67
CA GLN A 139 -51.70 -26.01 -81.39
C GLN A 139 -51.14 -26.82 -80.20
N ASP A 140 -50.93 -28.13 -80.37
CA ASP A 140 -50.25 -28.98 -79.37
C ASP A 140 -48.78 -28.53 -79.15
N ARG A 141 -48.09 -28.06 -80.19
CA ARG A 141 -46.74 -27.49 -80.04
C ARG A 141 -46.77 -26.17 -79.26
N LEU A 142 -47.73 -25.29 -79.55
CA LEU A 142 -47.92 -24.04 -78.82
C LEU A 142 -48.27 -24.28 -77.34
N ILE A 143 -49.12 -25.28 -77.04
CA ILE A 143 -49.43 -25.69 -75.66
C ILE A 143 -48.16 -26.17 -74.94
N ALA A 144 -47.32 -26.98 -75.59
CA ALA A 144 -46.05 -27.43 -75.01
C ALA A 144 -45.10 -26.26 -74.73
N GLU A 145 -44.99 -25.30 -75.65
CA GLU A 145 -44.19 -24.06 -75.47
C GLU A 145 -44.73 -23.21 -74.31
N LEU A 146 -46.05 -23.05 -74.18
CA LEU A 146 -46.69 -22.31 -73.08
C LEU A 146 -46.57 -23.04 -71.74
N GLN A 147 -46.57 -24.38 -71.73
CA GLN A 147 -46.28 -25.16 -70.52
C GLN A 147 -44.86 -24.92 -70.01
N GLU A 148 -43.87 -24.88 -70.91
CA GLU A 148 -42.50 -24.50 -70.55
C GLU A 148 -42.43 -23.05 -70.05
N ALA A 149 -43.18 -22.13 -70.66
CA ALA A 149 -43.25 -20.72 -70.24
C ALA A 149 -43.87 -20.55 -68.85
N VAL A 150 -44.95 -21.28 -68.52
CA VAL A 150 -45.56 -21.30 -67.18
C VAL A 150 -44.57 -21.84 -66.15
N GLU A 151 -43.89 -22.94 -66.44
CA GLU A 151 -42.92 -23.51 -65.50
C GLU A 151 -41.73 -22.55 -65.27
N ALA A 152 -41.26 -21.85 -66.32
CA ALA A 152 -40.23 -20.82 -66.19
C ALA A 152 -40.69 -19.62 -65.35
N ALA A 153 -41.90 -19.11 -65.58
CA ALA A 153 -42.48 -18.01 -64.79
C ALA A 153 -42.71 -18.43 -63.33
N ARG A 154 -43.11 -19.68 -63.09
CA ARG A 154 -43.28 -20.24 -61.75
C ARG A 154 -41.96 -20.32 -61.01
N LEU A 155 -40.90 -20.83 -61.64
CA LEU A 155 -39.57 -20.87 -61.04
C LEU A 155 -39.05 -19.46 -60.71
N ALA A 156 -39.34 -18.45 -61.56
CA ALA A 156 -38.99 -17.06 -61.29
C ALA A 156 -39.75 -16.51 -60.07
N ALA A 157 -41.06 -16.76 -59.97
CA ALA A 157 -41.87 -16.37 -58.82
C ALA A 157 -41.41 -17.07 -57.53
N ASP A 158 -41.16 -18.38 -57.57
CA ASP A 158 -40.65 -19.16 -56.43
C ASP A 158 -39.25 -18.68 -56.00
N SER A 159 -38.38 -18.32 -56.94
CA SER A 159 -37.06 -17.73 -56.65
C SER A 159 -37.21 -16.40 -55.91
N LYS A 160 -38.12 -15.53 -56.34
CA LYS A 160 -38.37 -14.25 -55.67
C LYS A 160 -39.06 -14.41 -54.32
N GLN A 161 -39.90 -15.43 -54.14
CA GLN A 161 -40.43 -15.78 -52.82
C GLN A 161 -39.31 -16.17 -51.85
N LYS A 162 -38.34 -16.94 -52.32
CA LYS A 162 -37.19 -17.34 -51.51
C LYS A 162 -36.34 -16.12 -51.12
N GLU A 163 -36.02 -15.23 -52.06
CA GLU A 163 -35.29 -13.99 -51.77
C GLU A 163 -36.03 -13.13 -50.73
N LEU A 164 -37.36 -13.05 -50.82
CA LEU A 164 -38.21 -12.36 -49.84
C LEU A 164 -38.11 -13.01 -48.45
N ASP A 165 -38.22 -14.33 -48.37
CA ASP A 165 -38.16 -15.08 -47.11
C ASP A 165 -36.77 -14.94 -46.45
N ASP A 166 -35.70 -15.03 -47.25
CA ASP A 166 -34.32 -14.84 -46.81
C ASP A 166 -34.10 -13.42 -46.26
N LYS A 167 -34.60 -12.38 -46.95
CA LYS A 167 -34.49 -10.98 -46.51
C LYS A 167 -35.33 -10.68 -45.25
N ASN A 168 -36.52 -11.28 -45.13
CA ASN A 168 -37.33 -11.20 -43.91
C ASN A 168 -36.62 -11.86 -42.71
N ALA A 169 -35.96 -13.00 -42.94
CA ALA A 169 -35.16 -13.67 -41.91
C ALA A 169 -33.95 -12.82 -41.46
N GLU A 170 -33.27 -12.16 -42.41
CA GLU A 170 -32.18 -11.20 -42.12
C GLU A 170 -32.67 -10.04 -41.23
N ILE A 171 -33.79 -9.41 -41.58
CA ILE A 171 -34.38 -8.32 -40.78
C ILE A 171 -34.76 -8.82 -39.37
N ALA A 172 -35.33 -10.02 -39.26
CA ALA A 172 -35.69 -10.59 -37.96
C ALA A 172 -34.44 -10.83 -37.08
N ALA A 173 -33.35 -11.31 -37.66
CA ALA A 173 -32.08 -11.50 -36.97
C ALA A 173 -31.48 -10.17 -36.49
N LEU A 174 -31.43 -9.15 -37.36
CA LEU A 174 -30.95 -7.81 -37.00
C LEU A 174 -31.79 -7.16 -35.88
N LYS A 175 -33.12 -7.31 -35.92
CA LYS A 175 -34.00 -6.83 -34.84
C LYS A 175 -33.79 -7.56 -33.52
N SER A 176 -33.44 -8.84 -33.58
CA SER A 176 -33.05 -9.59 -32.37
C SER A 176 -31.77 -9.03 -31.77
N GLN A 177 -30.77 -8.73 -32.61
CA GLN A 177 -29.51 -8.09 -32.18
C GLN A 177 -29.74 -6.68 -31.61
N GLU A 178 -30.58 -5.87 -32.27
CA GLU A 178 -31.00 -4.56 -31.76
C GLU A 178 -31.62 -4.68 -30.34
N SER A 179 -32.55 -5.62 -30.17
CA SER A 179 -33.19 -5.87 -28.88
C SER A 179 -32.19 -6.32 -27.81
N GLU A 180 -31.24 -7.19 -28.15
CA GLU A 180 -30.19 -7.63 -27.22
C GLU A 180 -29.29 -6.46 -26.79
N MET A 181 -28.87 -5.63 -27.74
CA MET A 181 -28.08 -4.43 -27.48
C MET A 181 -28.80 -3.46 -26.54
N GLU A 182 -30.08 -3.19 -26.79
CA GLU A 182 -30.88 -2.24 -26.01
C GLU A 182 -31.24 -2.75 -24.60
N THR A 183 -31.51 -4.05 -24.46
CA THR A 183 -32.07 -4.60 -23.22
C THR A 183 -31.05 -5.28 -22.32
N VAL A 184 -29.90 -5.69 -22.86
CA VAL A 184 -28.86 -6.42 -22.12
C VAL A 184 -27.56 -5.64 -22.13
N THR A 185 -26.94 -5.47 -23.29
CA THR A 185 -25.54 -5.02 -23.36
C THR A 185 -25.34 -3.57 -22.94
N ILE A 186 -26.14 -2.63 -23.46
CA ILE A 186 -26.03 -1.21 -23.07
C ILE A 186 -26.36 -1.00 -21.59
N PRO A 187 -27.44 -1.59 -21.03
CA PRO A 187 -27.70 -1.54 -19.60
C PRO A 187 -26.54 -2.09 -18.75
N GLU A 188 -25.95 -3.20 -19.13
CA GLU A 188 -24.86 -3.83 -18.38
C GLU A 188 -23.57 -2.99 -18.43
N LEU A 189 -23.17 -2.50 -19.60
CA LEU A 189 -22.02 -1.58 -19.73
C LEU A 189 -22.26 -0.26 -18.97
N THR A 190 -23.51 0.20 -18.90
CA THR A 190 -23.89 1.37 -18.08
C THR A 190 -23.72 1.09 -16.60
N ARG A 191 -24.08 -0.11 -16.12
CA ARG A 191 -23.85 -0.55 -14.73
C ARG A 191 -22.36 -0.55 -14.41
N ILE A 192 -21.54 -1.19 -15.25
CA ILE A 192 -20.07 -1.26 -15.09
C ILE A 192 -19.44 0.14 -15.03
N ARG A 193 -19.82 1.04 -15.94
CA ARG A 193 -19.34 2.44 -15.93
C ARG A 193 -19.72 3.18 -14.65
N ASN A 194 -20.93 2.97 -14.13
CA ASN A 194 -21.36 3.59 -12.87
C ASN A 194 -20.59 3.03 -11.66
N GLU A 195 -20.26 1.74 -11.65
CA GLU A 195 -19.46 1.11 -10.60
C GLU A 195 -18.01 1.60 -10.60
N ALA A 196 -17.39 1.69 -11.79
CA ALA A 196 -16.06 2.29 -11.95
C ALA A 196 -16.05 3.75 -11.47
N LYS A 197 -17.08 4.53 -11.84
CA LYS A 197 -17.24 5.91 -11.35
C LYS A 197 -17.40 5.98 -9.84
N SER A 198 -18.23 5.13 -9.25
CA SER A 198 -18.45 5.11 -7.80
C SER A 198 -17.18 4.77 -7.03
N THR A 199 -16.32 3.93 -7.60
CA THR A 199 -15.02 3.58 -7.03
C THR A 199 -14.08 4.79 -7.02
N LEU A 200 -13.96 5.48 -8.15
CA LEU A 200 -13.16 6.71 -8.26
C LEU A 200 -13.67 7.82 -7.33
N ASP A 201 -14.99 8.04 -7.28
CA ASP A 201 -15.61 9.03 -6.39
C ASP A 201 -15.34 8.69 -4.90
N GLY A 202 -15.29 7.39 -4.55
CA GLY A 202 -14.93 6.91 -3.21
C GLY A 202 -13.47 7.23 -2.84
N ILE A 203 -12.54 7.02 -3.78
CA ILE A 203 -11.12 7.37 -3.61
C ILE A 203 -10.95 8.89 -3.47
N ASP A 204 -11.63 9.67 -4.31
CA ASP A 204 -11.59 11.14 -4.25
C ASP A 204 -12.14 11.67 -2.91
N ALA A 205 -13.18 11.02 -2.35
CA ALA A 205 -13.68 11.33 -1.02
C ALA A 205 -12.66 11.00 0.09
N GLN A 206 -11.94 9.88 -0.02
CA GLN A 206 -10.86 9.54 0.92
C GLN A 206 -9.71 10.55 0.86
N LEU A 207 -9.30 10.98 -0.34
CA LEU A 207 -8.28 12.00 -0.52
C LEU A 207 -8.70 13.36 0.07
N ALA A 208 -9.96 13.76 -0.15
CA ALA A 208 -10.50 14.97 0.46
C ALA A 208 -10.53 14.87 2.00
N GLN A 209 -10.90 13.72 2.55
CA GLN A 209 -10.88 13.48 3.98
C GLN A 209 -9.45 13.53 4.54
N ALA A 210 -8.48 12.92 3.85
CA ALA A 210 -7.07 12.96 4.23
C ALA A 210 -6.49 14.38 4.21
N GLN A 211 -6.88 15.22 3.24
CA GLN A 211 -6.52 16.63 3.23
C GLN A 211 -6.98 17.35 4.52
N THR A 212 -8.23 17.13 4.94
CA THR A 212 -8.76 17.74 6.16
C THR A 212 -8.10 17.19 7.43
N ASP A 213 -8.04 15.87 7.56
CA ASP A 213 -7.59 15.21 8.79
C ASP A 213 -6.09 15.38 9.04
N LEU A 214 -5.30 15.46 7.96
CA LEU A 214 -3.85 15.57 8.05
C LEU A 214 -3.38 17.01 7.87
N VAL A 215 -3.65 17.61 6.71
CA VAL A 215 -3.02 18.87 6.31
C VAL A 215 -3.70 20.07 6.99
N ASP A 216 -5.03 20.16 6.91
CA ASP A 216 -5.76 21.31 7.45
C ASP A 216 -5.70 21.34 8.98
N SER A 217 -5.82 20.16 9.61
CA SER A 217 -5.61 19.97 11.05
C SER A 217 -4.23 20.47 11.50
N LYS A 218 -3.17 20.08 10.78
CA LYS A 218 -1.80 20.50 11.11
C LYS A 218 -1.55 21.99 10.85
N ALA A 219 -2.20 22.55 9.84
CA ALA A 219 -2.16 23.98 9.57
C ALA A 219 -2.84 24.79 10.69
N ALA A 220 -3.93 24.30 11.26
CA ALA A 220 -4.58 24.92 12.40
C ALA A 220 -3.68 24.91 13.66
N GLU A 221 -2.98 23.80 13.91
CA GLU A 221 -1.99 23.71 15.00
C GLU A 221 -0.86 24.73 14.82
N ARG A 222 -0.27 24.80 13.62
CA ARG A 222 0.73 25.81 13.26
C ARG A 222 0.26 27.23 13.57
N ASP A 223 -0.95 27.59 13.15
CA ASP A 223 -1.47 28.94 13.31
C ASP A 223 -1.73 29.28 14.79
N SER A 224 -2.16 28.29 15.59
CA SER A 224 -2.27 28.42 17.05
C SER A 224 -0.92 28.63 17.73
N LEU A 225 0.11 27.89 17.31
CA LEU A 225 1.47 28.02 17.83
C LEU A 225 2.09 29.38 17.48
N LYS A 226 1.88 29.89 16.25
CA LYS A 226 2.31 31.24 15.85
C LYS A 226 1.69 32.33 16.71
N ALA A 227 0.38 32.23 16.99
CA ALA A 227 -0.30 33.18 17.86
C ALA A 227 0.26 33.13 19.30
N THR A 228 0.60 31.94 19.79
CA THR A 228 1.21 31.74 21.12
C THR A 228 2.61 32.36 21.20
N ALA A 229 3.45 32.12 20.18
CA ALA A 229 4.79 32.70 20.09
C ALA A 229 4.73 34.24 20.12
N GLN A 230 3.89 34.85 19.28
CA GLN A 230 3.71 36.30 19.24
C GLN A 230 3.27 36.90 20.59
N ALA A 231 2.39 36.20 21.31
CA ALA A 231 1.96 36.63 22.64
C ALA A 231 3.12 36.59 23.66
N LEU A 232 3.94 35.54 23.63
CA LEU A 232 5.11 35.39 24.51
C LEU A 232 6.22 36.40 24.18
N GLU A 233 6.47 36.68 22.90
CA GLU A 233 7.41 37.72 22.47
C GLU A 233 6.99 39.11 22.97
N ALA A 234 5.70 39.42 22.91
CA ALA A 234 5.16 40.67 23.46
C ALA A 234 5.35 40.77 24.98
N ILE A 235 5.17 39.65 25.70
CA ILE A 235 5.45 39.57 27.15
C ILE A 235 6.93 39.78 27.45
N ALA A 236 7.82 39.08 26.72
CA ALA A 236 9.27 39.20 26.88
C ALA A 236 9.75 40.63 26.62
N ALA A 237 9.28 41.26 25.55
CA ALA A 237 9.62 42.65 25.22
C ALA A 237 9.14 43.64 26.29
N ALA A 238 7.94 43.45 26.83
CA ALA A 238 7.43 44.28 27.92
C ALA A 238 8.28 44.13 29.19
N LYS A 239 8.68 42.90 29.55
CA LYS A 239 9.51 42.61 30.73
C LYS A 239 10.93 43.14 30.60
N LEU A 240 11.55 43.03 29.43
CA LEU A 240 12.88 43.59 29.16
C LEU A 240 12.88 45.12 29.26
N GLU A 241 11.82 45.77 28.80
CA GLU A 241 11.68 47.23 28.91
C GLU A 241 11.41 47.68 30.36
N GLU A 242 10.74 46.86 31.18
CA GLU A 242 10.66 47.05 32.64
C GLU A 242 12.06 46.93 33.28
N ALA A 243 12.82 45.88 32.95
CA ALA A 243 14.18 45.66 33.45
C ALA A 243 15.12 46.84 33.15
N ARG A 244 15.11 47.35 31.90
CA ARG A 244 15.95 48.49 31.48
C ARG A 244 15.68 49.79 32.25
N ARG A 245 14.49 49.95 32.82
CA ARG A 245 14.09 51.16 33.59
C ARG A 245 14.45 51.05 35.06
N SER A 246 14.65 49.84 35.56
CA SER A 246 15.16 49.58 36.91
C SER A 246 16.65 49.93 36.95
N ALA A 247 17.06 50.69 37.97
CA ALA A 247 18.44 51.17 38.07
C ALA A 247 19.34 50.07 38.62
N THR A 248 20.50 49.81 37.99
CA THR A 248 21.48 48.87 38.53
C THR A 248 22.07 49.41 39.84
N THR A 249 22.16 48.55 40.85
CA THR A 249 22.58 48.93 42.20
C THR A 249 24.06 49.36 42.27
N ILE A 250 24.93 48.79 41.43
CA ILE A 250 26.36 49.11 41.37
C ILE A 250 26.77 49.54 39.95
N THR A 251 27.23 50.78 39.76
CA THR A 251 27.74 51.28 38.48
C THR A 251 29.18 51.81 38.58
N THR A 252 30.09 51.29 37.74
CA THR A 252 31.50 51.72 37.66
C THR A 252 32.03 51.80 36.22
N GLU A 253 32.88 52.80 35.94
CA GLU A 253 33.59 52.90 34.65
C GLU A 253 34.91 52.10 34.64
N GLY A 254 35.30 51.50 35.77
CA GLY A 254 36.49 50.66 35.93
C GLY A 254 36.16 49.21 36.23
N ASN A 255 37.09 48.51 36.89
CA ASN A 255 36.87 47.13 37.38
C ASN A 255 35.95 47.10 38.60
N LEU A 256 35.20 46.02 38.76
CA LEU A 256 34.42 45.73 39.97
C LEU A 256 35.01 44.50 40.67
N ASN A 257 35.53 44.68 41.89
CA ASN A 257 36.07 43.60 42.70
C ASN A 257 35.12 43.29 43.86
N LEU A 258 34.59 42.07 43.91
CA LEU A 258 33.73 41.59 45.01
C LEU A 258 34.53 40.57 45.83
N GLN A 259 34.70 40.83 47.12
CA GLN A 259 35.50 39.97 48.01
C GLN A 259 34.65 39.40 49.16
N VAL A 260 34.62 38.08 49.30
CA VAL A 260 33.92 37.39 50.40
C VAL A 260 34.93 36.54 51.17
N LEU A 261 35.41 37.05 52.31
CA LEU A 261 36.60 36.49 52.96
C LEU A 261 36.36 35.15 53.67
N SER A 262 35.19 34.94 54.27
CA SER A 262 34.88 33.75 55.07
C SER A 262 33.87 32.78 54.42
N GLY A 263 33.62 32.91 53.11
CA GLY A 263 32.51 32.23 52.41
C GLY A 263 31.18 32.99 52.52
N GLY A 264 30.25 32.72 51.60
CA GLY A 264 28.98 33.44 51.43
C GLY A 264 28.51 33.45 49.97
N ALA A 265 27.34 34.03 49.70
CA ALA A 265 26.80 34.23 48.36
C ALA A 265 26.96 35.69 47.88
N ILE A 266 26.97 35.88 46.56
CA ILE A 266 26.83 37.20 45.92
C ILE A 266 25.47 37.20 45.24
N GLY A 267 24.57 38.10 45.65
CA GLY A 267 23.16 38.06 45.27
C GLY A 267 22.41 36.87 45.89
N ARG A 268 21.18 36.65 45.44
CA ARG A 268 20.33 35.49 45.75
C ARG A 268 19.54 35.06 44.51
N GLU A 269 19.04 33.83 44.51
CA GLU A 269 18.24 33.28 43.39
C GLU A 269 17.03 34.16 43.05
N ASP A 270 16.30 34.62 44.07
CA ASP A 270 15.11 35.45 43.92
C ASP A 270 15.46 36.96 43.79
N ASN A 271 16.74 37.31 43.85
CA ASN A 271 17.23 38.68 43.93
C ASN A 271 18.72 38.77 43.55
N SER A 272 19.00 38.69 42.25
CA SER A 272 20.33 38.84 41.69
C SER A 272 20.93 40.21 42.00
N LEU A 273 22.26 40.30 42.11
CA LEU A 273 22.94 41.57 42.37
C LEU A 273 23.11 42.37 41.07
N GLY A 274 22.44 43.52 40.99
CA GLY A 274 22.48 44.47 39.90
C GLY A 274 23.81 45.21 39.78
N ILE A 275 24.51 45.01 38.67
CA ILE A 275 25.81 45.57 38.36
C ILE A 275 25.89 46.20 36.97
N THR A 276 26.82 47.12 36.78
CA THR A 276 27.26 47.62 35.47
C THR A 276 28.71 48.06 35.61
N ALA A 277 29.62 47.31 35.00
CA ALA A 277 31.06 47.59 35.03
C ALA A 277 31.60 47.65 33.60
N ALA A 278 32.29 48.73 33.24
CA ALA A 278 32.96 48.81 31.94
C ALA A 278 34.25 47.98 31.89
N GLY A 279 34.85 47.68 33.06
CA GLY A 279 36.03 46.84 33.21
C GLY A 279 35.71 45.38 33.55
N THR A 280 36.68 44.69 34.15
CA THR A 280 36.51 43.29 34.60
C THR A 280 35.74 43.22 35.90
N VAL A 281 34.87 42.22 36.03
CA VAL A 281 34.24 41.82 37.28
C VAL A 281 35.03 40.65 37.88
N ALA A 282 35.68 40.90 39.01
CA ALA A 282 36.49 39.91 39.71
C ALA A 282 35.85 39.55 41.04
N ILE A 283 35.70 38.25 41.27
CA ILE A 283 35.14 37.69 42.50
C ILE A 283 36.26 36.94 43.20
N THR A 284 36.57 37.31 44.43
CA THR A 284 37.68 36.73 45.20
C THR A 284 37.21 36.29 46.58
N THR A 285 37.80 35.21 47.07
CA THR A 285 37.50 34.65 48.39
C THR A 285 38.75 34.62 49.25
N GLY A 286 38.57 34.39 50.55
CA GLY A 286 39.68 34.11 51.45
C GLY A 286 40.43 32.83 51.07
N THR A 287 41.64 32.66 51.61
CA THR A 287 42.45 31.48 51.33
C THR A 287 41.74 30.21 51.79
N GLY A 288 41.46 29.29 50.85
CA GLY A 288 40.80 28.02 51.13
C GLY A 288 39.27 28.09 51.24
N THR A 289 38.64 29.19 50.85
CA THR A 289 37.18 29.35 50.81
C THR A 289 36.68 29.55 49.38
N CYS A 290 35.42 29.22 49.13
CA CYS A 290 34.66 29.45 47.88
C CYS A 290 33.38 30.21 48.21
N ILE A 291 32.73 30.80 47.19
CA ILE A 291 31.38 31.35 47.36
C ILE A 291 30.34 30.24 47.16
N TYR A 292 29.21 30.32 47.85
CA TYR A 292 28.13 29.31 47.82
C TYR A 292 27.12 29.54 46.70
N GLY A 293 27.12 30.74 46.12
CA GLY A 293 26.24 31.11 45.01
C GLY A 293 26.64 32.44 44.40
N LEU A 294 26.42 32.58 43.09
CA LEU A 294 26.69 33.79 42.34
C LEU A 294 25.46 34.15 41.50
N TYR A 295 24.77 35.22 41.89
CA TYR A 295 23.56 35.71 41.25
C TYR A 295 23.80 37.17 40.83
N LEU A 296 23.94 37.41 39.53
CA LEU A 296 24.27 38.74 38.97
C LEU A 296 23.26 39.15 37.91
N GLU A 297 22.91 40.43 37.90
CA GLU A 297 22.15 41.07 36.83
C GLU A 297 22.98 42.23 36.26
N SER A 298 23.31 42.21 34.97
CA SER A 298 24.16 43.20 34.32
C SER A 298 23.38 44.08 33.35
N GLY A 299 23.44 45.40 33.57
CA GLY A 299 22.86 46.41 32.67
C GLY A 299 23.60 46.58 31.33
N GLY A 300 24.69 45.86 31.09
CA GLY A 300 25.52 45.93 29.89
C GLY A 300 26.43 44.71 29.74
N ASP A 301 27.51 44.82 28.96
CA ASP A 301 28.50 43.74 28.80
C ASP A 301 29.13 43.34 30.14
N LEU A 302 29.34 42.04 30.32
CA LEU A 302 29.94 41.44 31.51
C LEU A 302 31.22 40.68 31.15
N TYR A 303 32.35 41.13 31.71
CA TYR A 303 33.66 40.49 31.57
C TYR A 303 34.09 39.85 32.88
N LEU A 304 33.97 38.53 32.99
CA LEU A 304 34.25 37.77 34.21
C LEU A 304 35.72 37.36 34.33
N ALA A 305 36.33 37.65 35.47
CA ALA A 305 37.55 36.95 35.89
C ALA A 305 37.20 35.53 36.39
N PRO A 306 38.17 34.61 36.47
CA PRO A 306 37.94 33.26 36.98
C PRO A 306 37.27 33.24 38.35
N VAL A 307 36.19 32.46 38.47
CA VAL A 307 35.44 32.28 39.71
C VAL A 307 35.16 30.80 39.98
N THR A 308 35.23 30.41 41.25
CA THR A 308 34.85 29.08 41.73
C THR A 308 33.71 29.21 42.73
N VAL A 309 32.61 28.52 42.44
CA VAL A 309 31.36 28.55 43.20
C VAL A 309 31.03 27.13 43.62
N ASP A 310 30.80 26.92 44.91
CA ASP A 310 30.32 25.66 45.49
C ASP A 310 28.79 25.71 45.57
N GLY A 311 28.16 25.73 44.40
CA GLY A 311 26.73 25.92 44.25
C GLY A 311 26.36 26.43 42.87
N GLU A 312 25.37 27.31 42.83
CA GLU A 312 24.75 27.79 41.59
C GLU A 312 25.30 29.13 41.13
N VAL A 313 25.36 29.29 39.81
CA VAL A 313 25.67 30.55 39.15
C VAL A 313 24.48 30.92 38.27
N LEU A 314 23.88 32.07 38.52
CA LEU A 314 22.87 32.70 37.69
C LEU A 314 23.40 34.06 37.27
N ILE A 315 23.54 34.28 35.98
CA ILE A 315 24.03 35.54 35.44
C ILE A 315 23.11 35.97 34.30
N ASP A 316 22.39 37.05 34.54
CA ASP A 316 21.57 37.71 33.55
C ASP A 316 22.27 38.99 33.08
N SER A 317 22.33 39.21 31.78
CA SER A 317 23.02 40.33 31.17
C SER A 317 22.23 40.87 29.98
N ILE A 318 22.10 42.18 29.87
CA ILE A 318 21.52 42.83 28.68
C ILE A 318 22.53 42.80 27.52
N GLY A 319 23.83 42.83 27.81
CA GLY A 319 24.92 42.71 26.83
C GLY A 319 25.61 41.34 26.89
N ASN A 320 26.81 41.26 26.32
CA ASN A 320 27.60 40.03 26.20
C ASN A 320 28.03 39.46 27.57
N ILE A 321 28.18 38.14 27.67
CA ILE A 321 28.86 37.46 28.79
C ILE A 321 30.16 36.84 28.28
N LYS A 322 31.31 37.36 28.72
CA LYS A 322 32.64 36.97 28.23
C LYS A 322 33.62 36.75 29.38
N GLY A 323 34.62 35.90 29.14
CA GLY A 323 35.79 35.82 30.03
C GLY A 323 36.67 37.07 29.89
N MET A 324 37.45 37.37 30.93
CA MET A 324 38.45 38.44 30.90
C MET A 324 39.41 38.27 29.72
N THR A 325 39.62 39.36 28.97
CA THR A 325 40.50 39.39 27.80
C THR A 325 41.91 38.88 28.12
N GLY A 326 42.41 37.94 27.31
CA GLY A 326 43.75 37.37 27.45
C GLY A 326 43.88 36.25 28.49
N HIS A 327 42.81 35.92 29.23
CA HIS A 327 42.77 34.74 30.08
C HIS A 327 42.50 33.47 29.25
N GLN A 328 43.16 32.35 29.59
CA GLN A 328 43.08 31.07 28.86
C GLN A 328 42.58 29.91 29.72
N GLY A 329 42.30 30.15 31.01
CA GLY A 329 41.81 29.16 31.96
C GLY A 329 40.29 29.22 32.15
N THR A 330 39.79 28.35 33.02
CA THR A 330 38.37 28.26 33.36
C THR A 330 37.88 29.59 33.93
N VAL A 331 36.83 30.13 33.34
CA VAL A 331 36.15 31.36 33.77
C VAL A 331 35.17 31.05 34.90
N ILE A 332 34.39 29.97 34.78
CA ILE A 332 33.40 29.58 35.79
C ILE A 332 33.59 28.11 36.16
N THR A 333 33.80 27.84 37.45
CA THR A 333 33.72 26.49 38.03
C THR A 333 32.54 26.46 38.99
N ALA A 334 31.55 25.60 38.75
CA ALA A 334 30.32 25.51 39.55
C ALA A 334 29.64 24.14 39.37
N THR A 335 28.58 23.87 40.14
CA THR A 335 27.71 22.70 39.89
C THR A 335 26.74 23.00 38.76
N ASN A 336 25.95 24.07 38.90
CA ASN A 336 24.95 24.52 37.93
C ASN A 336 25.28 25.93 37.44
N VAL A 337 25.13 26.16 36.14
CA VAL A 337 25.30 27.48 35.53
C VAL A 337 24.10 27.82 34.66
N ALA A 338 23.46 28.95 34.96
CA ALA A 338 22.44 29.59 34.14
C ALA A 338 22.97 30.95 33.67
N LEU A 339 23.07 31.13 32.35
CA LEU A 339 23.55 32.36 31.72
C LEU A 339 22.49 32.91 30.77
N SER A 340 22.05 34.16 30.95
CA SER A 340 21.17 34.84 30.01
C SER A 340 21.83 36.10 29.49
N SER A 341 21.93 36.22 28.17
CA SER A 341 22.46 37.36 27.45
C SER A 341 21.37 37.87 26.49
N LEU A 342 20.45 38.69 27.01
CA LEU A 342 19.19 39.01 26.33
C LEU A 342 19.35 39.88 25.07
N GLY A 343 20.53 40.47 24.85
CA GLY A 343 20.89 41.27 23.66
C GLY A 343 22.37 41.19 23.29
N GLY A 344 23.03 40.06 23.52
CA GLY A 344 24.42 39.83 23.14
C GLY A 344 24.84 38.37 23.17
N ASP A 345 26.13 38.11 23.02
CA ASP A 345 26.69 36.76 22.93
C ASP A 345 27.16 36.21 24.29
N ILE A 346 27.14 34.88 24.41
CA ILE A 346 27.85 34.16 25.46
C ILE A 346 29.12 33.57 24.84
N GLY A 347 30.29 34.09 25.22
CA GLY A 347 31.56 33.75 24.58
C GLY A 347 31.67 34.30 23.15
N ALA A 348 32.55 33.71 22.35
CA ALA A 348 32.71 33.98 20.92
C ALA A 348 33.40 32.79 20.23
N ALA A 349 33.24 32.63 18.91
CA ALA A 349 33.90 31.56 18.14
C ALA A 349 35.42 31.51 18.31
N SER A 350 36.07 32.67 18.41
CA SER A 350 37.53 32.79 18.60
C SER A 350 37.98 32.60 20.05
N LEU A 351 37.07 32.75 21.01
CA LEU A 351 37.32 32.60 22.43
C LEU A 351 36.04 32.12 23.14
N PRO A 352 35.75 30.81 23.09
CA PRO A 352 34.60 30.24 23.79
C PRO A 352 34.72 30.49 25.30
N LEU A 353 33.57 30.61 25.98
CA LEU A 353 33.53 30.71 27.43
C LEU A 353 33.93 29.36 28.03
N LEU A 354 35.14 29.30 28.61
CA LEU A 354 35.66 28.08 29.22
C LEU A 354 35.06 27.88 30.62
N VAL A 355 34.35 26.78 30.82
CA VAL A 355 33.65 26.44 32.06
C VAL A 355 34.03 25.04 32.56
N ASN A 356 33.76 24.78 33.84
CA ASN A 356 33.91 23.46 34.45
C ASN A 356 32.69 23.20 35.33
N VAL A 357 31.60 22.73 34.70
CA VAL A 357 30.26 22.68 35.27
C VAL A 357 29.57 21.36 34.97
N ASP A 358 28.63 20.94 35.83
CA ASP A 358 27.88 19.69 35.65
C ASP A 358 26.60 19.92 34.82
N ARG A 359 25.96 21.09 34.98
CA ARG A 359 24.71 21.45 34.32
C ARG A 359 24.75 22.86 33.72
N LEU A 360 24.11 23.02 32.56
CA LEU A 360 24.09 24.28 31.81
C LEU A 360 22.68 24.66 31.32
N THR A 361 22.32 25.91 31.60
CA THR A 361 21.30 26.67 30.89
C THR A 361 21.97 27.93 30.30
N ALA A 362 21.79 28.22 29.01
CA ALA A 362 22.39 29.39 28.38
C ALA A 362 21.50 29.98 27.27
N VAL A 363 21.18 31.27 27.33
CA VAL A 363 20.42 31.96 26.28
C VAL A 363 21.21 33.16 25.80
N GLY A 364 21.49 33.26 24.51
CA GLY A 364 22.22 34.38 23.91
C GLY A 364 21.80 34.64 22.47
N GLU A 365 22.40 35.66 21.83
CA GLU A 365 22.35 35.78 20.37
C GLU A 365 23.19 34.67 19.74
N GLU A 366 24.48 34.58 20.07
CA GLU A 366 25.32 33.40 19.83
C GLU A 366 25.86 32.81 21.14
N VAL A 367 26.02 31.48 21.20
CA VAL A 367 26.51 30.78 22.39
C VAL A 367 27.71 29.90 22.03
N TYR A 368 28.87 30.22 22.60
CA TYR A 368 30.12 29.47 22.45
C TYR A 368 30.67 29.08 23.82
N ILE A 369 30.54 27.80 24.17
CA ILE A 369 30.93 27.29 25.49
C ILE A 369 31.86 26.08 25.32
N LYS A 370 32.90 26.02 26.16
CA LYS A 370 33.76 24.86 26.28
C LYS A 370 33.72 24.35 27.72
N ASN A 371 33.26 23.11 27.95
CA ASN A 371 33.22 22.48 29.26
C ASN A 371 34.33 21.44 29.42
N LEU A 372 34.98 21.43 30.59
CA LEU A 372 36.14 20.58 30.87
C LEU A 372 35.81 19.19 31.43
N LYS A 373 34.52 18.85 31.60
CA LYS A 373 34.04 17.55 32.09
C LYS A 373 32.71 17.18 31.44
N ASP A 374 32.11 16.07 31.84
CA ASP A 374 30.74 15.69 31.44
C ASP A 374 29.76 16.86 31.69
N LEU A 375 28.82 17.06 30.75
CA LEU A 375 27.88 18.16 30.78
C LEU A 375 26.45 17.67 30.59
N THR A 376 25.55 18.07 31.49
CA THR A 376 24.10 17.97 31.27
C THR A 376 23.59 19.29 30.74
N ILE A 377 22.85 19.27 29.62
CA ILE A 377 22.26 20.46 29.03
C ILE A 377 20.79 20.51 29.38
N ASP A 378 20.39 21.53 30.14
CA ASP A 378 18.98 21.77 30.44
C ASP A 378 18.33 22.57 29.31
N THR A 379 18.80 23.80 29.02
CA THR A 379 18.31 24.59 27.89
C THR A 379 19.37 25.53 27.35
N VAL A 380 19.70 25.42 26.06
CA VAL A 380 20.61 26.35 25.38
C VAL A 380 19.94 26.91 24.12
N ALA A 381 19.92 28.24 23.97
CA ALA A 381 19.28 28.89 22.83
C ALA A 381 20.12 30.03 22.25
N GLY A 382 20.19 30.10 20.92
CA GLY A 382 20.85 31.18 20.15
C GLY A 382 20.77 30.92 18.65
N SER A 383 21.12 31.87 17.79
CA SER A 383 21.20 31.64 16.33
C SER A 383 22.26 30.60 16.00
N THR A 384 23.43 30.72 16.63
CA THR A 384 24.50 29.72 16.60
C THR A 384 24.77 29.22 18.01
N VAL A 385 24.77 27.89 18.17
CA VAL A 385 25.18 27.23 19.41
C VAL A 385 26.36 26.32 19.11
N SER A 386 27.47 26.55 19.81
CA SER A 386 28.70 25.77 19.71
C SER A 386 29.14 25.33 21.10
N ILE A 387 29.12 24.01 21.34
CA ILE A 387 29.44 23.42 22.63
C ILE A 387 30.52 22.35 22.45
N GLU A 388 31.66 22.54 23.10
CA GLU A 388 32.75 21.56 23.19
C GLU A 388 32.83 20.99 24.61
N VAL A 389 32.81 19.67 24.75
CA VAL A 389 32.78 18.99 26.06
C VAL A 389 33.87 17.92 26.15
N SER A 390 34.70 18.01 27.20
CA SER A 390 35.71 17.00 27.53
C SER A 390 35.10 15.82 28.29
N GLY A 391 34.04 15.24 27.74
CA GLY A 391 33.25 14.18 28.35
C GLY A 391 32.00 13.87 27.52
N ASN A 392 30.97 13.36 28.17
CA ASN A 392 29.65 13.12 27.59
C ASN A 392 28.79 14.39 27.62
N ILE A 393 27.90 14.53 26.64
CA ILE A 393 26.79 15.50 26.66
C ILE A 393 25.49 14.73 26.92
N ALA A 394 24.84 15.02 28.04
CA ALA A 394 23.58 14.39 28.42
C ALA A 394 22.41 15.37 28.30
N ALA A 395 21.24 14.84 27.92
CA ALA A 395 19.99 15.56 27.96
C ALA A 395 19.55 15.79 29.42
N GLY A 396 19.32 17.04 29.76
CA GLY A 396 18.78 17.48 31.04
C GLY A 396 17.27 17.71 30.98
N SER A 397 16.73 18.36 32.01
CA SER A 397 15.32 18.76 32.02
C SER A 397 15.22 20.14 31.39
N ALA A 398 14.60 20.24 30.22
CA ALA A 398 14.38 21.53 29.60
C ALA A 398 13.50 22.44 30.47
N ALA A 399 13.80 23.73 30.47
CA ALA A 399 13.07 24.72 31.25
C ALA A 399 11.68 24.97 30.65
N GLY A 400 10.62 24.82 31.46
CA GLY A 400 9.23 25.19 31.14
C GLY A 400 8.28 24.01 30.88
N GLU A 401 6.97 24.31 30.81
CA GLU A 401 5.93 23.36 30.36
C GLU A 401 5.78 23.50 28.83
N GLY A 402 6.25 22.51 28.04
CA GLY A 402 6.24 22.54 26.57
C GLY A 402 7.26 21.58 25.93
N ASN A 403 7.43 21.60 24.60
CA ASN A 403 8.29 20.70 23.80
C ASN A 403 9.81 20.83 24.07
N GLY A 404 10.24 20.70 25.31
CA GLY A 404 11.39 19.90 25.76
C GLY A 404 12.80 20.13 25.21
N ASN A 405 13.03 21.01 24.22
CA ASN A 405 14.32 21.07 23.53
C ASN A 405 15.43 21.51 24.48
N ASN A 406 16.45 20.67 24.62
CA ASN A 406 17.66 21.01 25.34
C ASN A 406 18.47 22.06 24.58
N ILE A 407 18.43 22.05 23.24
CA ILE A 407 19.12 23.04 22.41
C ILE A 407 18.21 23.56 21.30
N MET A 408 18.15 24.89 21.12
CA MET A 408 17.44 25.56 20.02
C MET A 408 18.43 26.45 19.27
N ALA A 409 18.72 26.12 18.01
CA ALA A 409 19.67 26.89 17.20
C ALA A 409 19.44 26.78 15.71
N GLU A 410 19.67 27.84 14.94
CA GLU A 410 19.69 27.71 13.46
C GLU A 410 20.89 26.85 13.03
N GLN A 411 22.05 27.09 13.65
CA GLN A 411 23.28 26.31 13.43
C GLN A 411 23.80 25.73 14.74
N LEU A 412 23.87 24.40 14.80
CA LEU A 412 24.35 23.65 15.95
C LEU A 412 25.70 22.96 15.66
N ASN A 413 26.70 23.26 16.48
CA ASN A 413 28.00 22.59 16.46
C ASN A 413 28.24 21.90 17.82
N LEU A 414 28.33 20.57 17.82
CA LEU A 414 28.58 19.79 19.02
C LEU A 414 29.87 18.97 18.89
N GLN A 415 30.73 19.09 19.90
CA GLN A 415 31.93 18.28 20.02
C GLN A 415 32.01 17.67 21.42
N ALA A 416 32.09 16.35 21.49
CA ALA A 416 32.23 15.62 22.74
C ALA A 416 33.34 14.57 22.61
N SER A 417 34.22 14.46 23.60
CA SER A 417 35.17 13.33 23.63
C SER A 417 34.47 12.01 23.99
N GLY A 418 33.29 12.07 24.60
CA GLY A 418 32.39 10.96 24.91
C GLY A 418 31.18 10.89 23.97
N SER A 419 30.07 10.36 24.49
CA SER A 419 28.81 10.23 23.76
C SER A 419 27.95 11.50 23.89
N ILE A 420 27.13 11.78 22.88
CA ILE A 420 26.08 12.82 22.92
C ILE A 420 24.73 12.12 22.96
N GLY A 421 23.97 12.37 24.02
CA GLY A 421 22.77 11.62 24.33
C GLY A 421 23.06 10.15 24.67
N SER A 422 22.00 9.40 24.89
CA SER A 422 22.07 7.96 25.15
C SER A 422 20.82 7.24 24.65
N GLU A 423 20.88 5.92 24.52
CA GLU A 423 19.71 5.10 24.20
C GLU A 423 18.64 5.27 25.28
N GLY A 424 17.45 5.74 24.89
CA GLY A 424 16.34 6.04 25.80
C GLY A 424 16.36 7.42 26.45
N ASN A 425 17.42 8.23 26.24
CA ASN A 425 17.47 9.64 26.61
C ASN A 425 18.31 10.40 25.55
N PRO A 426 17.77 10.55 24.33
CA PRO A 426 18.43 11.33 23.28
C PRO A 426 18.54 12.80 23.68
N LEU A 427 19.47 13.52 23.06
CA LEU A 427 19.51 14.97 23.22
C LEU A 427 18.44 15.60 22.32
N ASP A 428 17.50 16.30 22.96
CA ASP A 428 16.40 16.98 22.26
C ASP A 428 16.91 18.31 21.71
N ILE A 429 16.84 18.46 20.39
CA ILE A 429 17.33 19.64 19.69
C ILE A 429 16.25 20.18 18.75
N ASP A 430 16.30 21.47 18.47
CA ASP A 430 15.64 22.06 17.32
C ASP A 430 16.68 22.85 16.55
N THR A 431 17.12 22.26 15.43
CA THR A 431 18.12 22.89 14.59
C THR A 431 17.95 22.63 13.10
N ASP A 432 18.22 23.65 12.31
CA ASP A 432 18.17 23.56 10.85
C ASP A 432 19.47 22.97 10.28
N GLN A 433 20.60 23.20 10.96
CA GLN A 433 21.91 22.74 10.50
C GLN A 433 22.73 22.14 11.64
N ILE A 434 23.31 20.96 11.42
CA ILE A 434 24.10 20.29 12.45
C ILE A 434 25.48 19.84 11.99
N THR A 435 26.47 20.10 12.85
CA THR A 435 27.81 19.50 12.81
C THR A 435 28.10 18.79 14.13
N VAL A 436 28.50 17.51 14.07
CA VAL A 436 28.77 16.69 15.25
C VAL A 436 30.09 15.93 15.15
N GLU A 437 30.85 15.95 16.25
CA GLU A 437 31.92 15.00 16.53
C GLU A 437 31.71 14.40 17.92
N SER A 438 31.58 13.07 18.01
CA SER A 438 31.41 12.36 19.28
C SER A 438 31.77 10.89 19.13
N LYS A 439 31.76 10.13 20.24
CA LYS A 439 31.92 8.68 20.21
C LYS A 439 30.66 7.98 19.68
N ASP A 440 29.51 8.33 20.26
CA ASP A 440 28.17 7.84 19.91
C ASP A 440 27.21 9.03 19.93
N LEU A 441 26.16 8.99 19.10
CA LEU A 441 25.21 10.09 18.91
C LEU A 441 23.76 9.58 18.98
N TYR A 442 22.97 10.17 19.88
CA TYR A 442 21.53 9.93 20.01
C TYR A 442 20.82 11.28 20.07
N LEU A 443 20.05 11.60 19.03
CA LEU A 443 19.38 12.89 18.87
C LEU A 443 17.90 12.71 18.57
N GLU A 444 17.11 13.63 19.10
CA GLU A 444 15.75 13.89 18.66
C GLU A 444 15.70 15.34 18.17
N ASN A 445 15.48 15.54 16.89
CA ASN A 445 15.45 16.84 16.26
C ASN A 445 14.02 17.24 15.90
N ASN A 446 13.59 18.35 16.48
CA ASN A 446 12.26 18.93 16.34
C ASN A 446 12.18 20.03 15.29
N SER A 447 13.18 20.16 14.41
CA SER A 447 13.10 21.10 13.28
C SER A 447 12.32 20.53 12.11
N GLY A 448 11.75 21.43 11.31
CA GLY A 448 11.04 21.07 10.07
C GLY A 448 11.94 20.48 8.99
N LYS A 449 13.24 20.77 9.07
CA LYS A 449 14.26 20.28 8.13
C LYS A 449 15.62 20.26 8.84
N LEU A 450 16.21 19.07 8.98
CA LEU A 450 17.57 18.91 9.46
C LEU A 450 18.54 18.78 8.30
N GLN A 451 19.37 19.78 8.09
CA GLN A 451 20.51 19.68 7.19
C GLN A 451 21.73 19.17 7.97
N ILE A 452 22.29 18.05 7.52
CA ILE A 452 23.50 17.50 8.12
C ILE A 452 24.72 18.03 7.36
N ASN A 453 25.50 18.89 8.03
CA ASN A 453 26.72 19.46 7.46
C ASN A 453 27.93 18.52 7.64
N SER A 454 28.05 17.87 8.81
CA SER A 454 29.07 16.86 9.06
C SER A 454 28.76 16.09 10.35
N ILE A 455 28.68 14.77 10.31
CA ILE A 455 28.60 13.88 11.46
C ILE A 455 29.76 12.90 11.39
N ASN A 456 30.68 13.01 12.35
CA ASN A 456 31.80 12.09 12.50
C ASN A 456 31.68 11.34 13.83
N VAL A 457 31.13 10.12 13.77
CA VAL A 457 30.74 9.35 14.95
C VAL A 457 31.18 7.89 14.76
N PRO A 458 32.37 7.48 15.24
CA PRO A 458 32.91 6.15 14.95
C PRO A 458 32.09 5.00 15.58
N GLY A 459 31.21 5.29 16.53
CA GLY A 459 30.28 4.34 17.13
C GLY A 459 28.93 4.30 16.43
N ARG A 460 27.85 4.46 17.21
CA ARG A 460 26.46 4.46 16.73
C ARG A 460 25.93 5.89 16.59
N THR A 461 25.17 6.13 15.52
CA THR A 461 24.34 7.32 15.32
C THR A 461 22.87 6.92 15.22
N ASP A 462 22.02 7.47 16.08
CA ASP A 462 20.56 7.37 16.04
C ASP A 462 19.96 8.78 16.03
N ILE A 463 19.23 9.09 14.96
CA ILE A 463 18.60 10.40 14.75
C ILE A 463 17.11 10.19 14.53
N GLN A 464 16.31 10.77 15.41
CA GLN A 464 14.88 10.93 15.21
C GLN A 464 14.64 12.36 14.73
N ALA A 465 13.94 12.55 13.61
CA ALA A 465 13.70 13.86 13.02
C ALA A 465 12.19 14.07 12.80
N ALA A 466 11.65 15.10 13.41
CA ALA A 466 10.26 15.49 13.25
C ALA A 466 9.97 16.12 11.88
N GLY A 467 11.00 16.47 11.11
CA GLY A 467 10.94 17.00 9.74
C GLY A 467 11.64 16.10 8.72
N SER A 468 12.04 16.69 7.60
CA SER A 468 12.90 16.03 6.60
C SER A 468 14.38 16.07 7.04
N VAL A 469 15.16 15.08 6.63
CA VAL A 469 16.61 15.05 6.83
C VAL A 469 17.28 15.17 5.46
N VAL A 470 18.11 16.19 5.28
CA VAL A 470 18.78 16.44 4.00
C VAL A 470 20.29 16.52 4.19
N ASP A 471 20.98 16.32 3.08
CA ASP A 471 22.42 16.47 3.05
C ASP A 471 22.82 17.93 2.83
N GLY A 472 23.85 18.40 3.54
CA GLY A 472 24.51 19.68 3.31
C GLY A 472 25.63 19.62 2.24
N GLY A 473 25.97 18.43 1.72
CA GLY A 473 27.02 18.21 0.72
C GLY A 473 27.61 16.78 0.74
N ALA A 474 28.43 16.42 -0.24
CA ALA A 474 28.85 15.02 -0.41
C ALA A 474 29.66 14.43 0.78
N GLY A 475 29.18 13.31 1.34
CA GLY A 475 29.91 12.44 2.27
C GLY A 475 29.95 12.92 3.72
N ASN A 476 28.89 13.59 4.17
CA ASN A 476 28.84 14.27 5.45
C ASN A 476 28.65 13.36 6.66
N ILE A 477 28.17 12.12 6.49
CA ILE A 477 27.98 11.19 7.63
C ILE A 477 28.96 10.04 7.58
N ARG A 478 29.78 9.93 8.63
CA ARG A 478 30.66 8.79 8.88
C ARG A 478 30.29 8.20 10.22
N SER A 479 29.72 6.99 10.18
CA SER A 479 29.41 6.23 11.38
C SER A 479 29.52 4.74 11.16
N SER A 480 29.76 3.97 12.22
CA SER A 480 29.74 2.50 12.13
C SER A 480 28.30 2.00 11.91
N ASN A 481 27.35 2.53 12.67
CA ASN A 481 25.94 2.20 12.57
C ASN A 481 25.11 3.47 12.48
N LEU A 482 24.21 3.57 11.50
CA LEU A 482 23.31 4.71 11.32
C LEU A 482 21.86 4.26 11.36
N LYS A 483 21.08 4.90 12.23
CA LYS A 483 19.63 4.86 12.22
C LYS A 483 19.08 6.28 12.07
N ILE A 484 18.20 6.48 11.09
CA ILE A 484 17.43 7.72 10.94
C ILE A 484 15.95 7.38 10.85
N SER A 485 15.15 8.00 11.71
CA SER A 485 13.69 7.95 11.64
C SER A 485 13.18 9.36 11.38
N ALA A 486 12.60 9.62 10.21
CA ALA A 486 12.14 10.94 9.81
C ALA A 486 10.62 10.98 9.61
N PHE A 487 10.01 12.13 9.89
CA PHE A 487 8.62 12.37 9.50
C PHE A 487 8.53 12.61 7.97
N GLY A 488 9.45 13.43 7.46
CA GLY A 488 9.54 13.81 6.05
C GLY A 488 10.52 12.97 5.25
N ASP A 489 11.04 13.57 4.19
CA ASP A 489 11.99 12.92 3.29
C ASP A 489 13.35 12.68 3.97
N VAL A 490 14.07 11.64 3.54
CA VAL A 490 15.50 11.47 3.81
C VAL A 490 16.25 11.54 2.49
N GLY A 491 16.96 12.62 2.26
CA GLY A 491 17.50 13.00 0.95
C GLY A 491 16.48 13.70 0.05
N GLN A 492 16.93 14.19 -1.10
CA GLN A 492 16.10 14.93 -2.06
C GLN A 492 16.11 14.24 -3.42
N SER A 493 15.08 14.40 -4.24
CA SER A 493 15.00 13.75 -5.57
C SER A 493 16.18 14.04 -6.50
N GLU A 494 16.80 15.23 -6.38
CA GLU A 494 17.96 15.62 -7.20
C GLU A 494 19.31 15.48 -6.47
N ASP A 495 19.30 15.17 -5.17
CA ASP A 495 20.51 15.07 -4.35
C ASP A 495 20.37 13.94 -3.32
N SER A 496 21.15 12.87 -3.53
CA SER A 496 21.13 11.70 -2.65
C SER A 496 21.72 12.06 -1.29
N PHE A 497 21.13 11.50 -0.24
CA PHE A 497 21.69 11.60 1.10
C PHE A 497 22.95 10.74 1.22
N ASP A 498 24.13 11.36 1.28
CA ASP A 498 25.41 10.66 1.18
C ASP A 498 25.95 10.23 2.55
N VAL A 499 26.08 8.92 2.74
CA VAL A 499 26.57 8.31 4.00
C VAL A 499 27.79 7.41 3.75
N THR A 500 28.60 7.15 4.78
CA THR A 500 29.66 6.12 4.75
C THR A 500 29.51 5.21 5.96
N ILE A 501 28.75 4.13 5.79
CA ILE A 501 28.33 3.24 6.88
C ILE A 501 28.79 1.80 6.60
N PRO A 502 29.73 1.24 7.40
CA PRO A 502 30.29 -0.09 7.21
C PRO A 502 29.47 -1.22 7.82
N ASP A 503 28.70 -0.96 8.89
CA ASP A 503 27.94 -1.99 9.61
C ASP A 503 26.44 -1.88 9.28
N THR A 504 25.62 -1.28 10.15
CA THR A 504 24.15 -1.26 10.00
C THR A 504 23.64 0.09 9.53
N LEU A 505 22.78 0.11 8.51
CA LEU A 505 22.07 1.29 8.04
C LEU A 505 20.55 1.04 8.09
N THR A 506 19.80 1.89 8.79
CA THR A 506 18.34 1.81 8.89
C THR A 506 17.76 3.20 8.70
N ILE A 507 16.92 3.38 7.67
CA ILE A 507 16.24 4.65 7.40
C ILE A 507 14.75 4.37 7.29
N THR A 508 13.93 5.15 8.00
CA THR A 508 12.47 5.05 7.95
C THR A 508 11.86 6.44 7.82
N THR A 509 10.84 6.58 6.98
CA THR A 509 10.06 7.82 6.81
C THR A 509 8.59 7.56 7.12
N SER A 510 7.88 8.54 7.69
CA SER A 510 6.44 8.41 7.97
C SER A 510 5.57 8.85 6.79
N TYR A 511 5.92 9.97 6.16
CA TYR A 511 5.15 10.59 5.06
C TYR A 511 6.04 11.08 3.91
N GLY A 512 7.34 10.78 3.96
CA GLY A 512 8.33 11.20 2.96
C GLY A 512 8.92 10.04 2.17
N SER A 513 9.75 10.42 1.21
CA SER A 513 10.55 9.53 0.35
C SER A 513 11.96 9.34 0.88
N ILE A 514 12.64 8.28 0.42
CA ILE A 514 14.04 8.02 0.76
C ILE A 514 14.86 8.09 -0.53
N ASN A 515 15.84 8.98 -0.58
CA ASN A 515 16.91 9.02 -1.57
C ASN A 515 18.26 9.03 -0.86
N LEU A 516 18.96 7.90 -0.85
CA LEU A 516 20.20 7.73 -0.08
C LEU A 516 21.27 7.03 -0.92
N LYS A 517 22.53 7.37 -0.63
CA LYS A 517 23.71 6.71 -1.20
C LYS A 517 24.75 6.38 -0.11
N ASN A 518 25.21 5.13 -0.04
CA ASN A 518 26.23 4.71 0.90
C ASN A 518 27.59 4.48 0.22
N TRP A 519 28.55 5.35 0.48
CA TRP A 519 29.89 5.34 -0.13
C TRP A 519 30.86 4.29 0.45
N TYR A 520 30.45 3.48 1.43
CA TYR A 520 31.34 2.47 2.03
C TYR A 520 31.73 1.38 1.02
N LYS A 521 33.04 1.15 0.88
CA LYS A 521 33.61 0.08 0.06
C LYS A 521 34.28 -0.96 0.94
N PRO A 522 33.80 -2.21 1.01
CA PRO A 522 34.48 -3.24 1.78
C PRO A 522 35.83 -3.57 1.13
N TYR A 523 36.86 -3.65 1.97
CA TYR A 523 38.18 -4.12 1.54
C TYR A 523 38.11 -5.62 1.22
N TYR A 524 38.14 -5.98 -0.06
CA TYR A 524 38.24 -7.38 -0.51
C TYR A 524 39.66 -7.91 -0.26
N GLY A 525 39.95 -8.20 1.01
CA GLY A 525 41.14 -8.92 1.46
C GLY A 525 40.73 -10.19 2.21
N GLY A 526 40.53 -11.28 1.46
CA GLY A 526 40.50 -12.68 1.90
C GLY A 526 39.97 -13.02 3.31
N GLY A 527 38.71 -13.47 3.37
CA GLY A 527 38.25 -14.48 4.33
C GLY A 527 37.37 -13.99 5.48
N GLY A 528 36.06 -14.16 5.35
CA GLY A 528 35.07 -14.05 6.43
C GLY A 528 33.85 -13.24 6.04
N GLY A 529 32.88 -13.87 5.36
CA GLY A 529 31.65 -13.21 4.93
C GLY A 529 30.82 -12.68 6.10
N ARG A 530 30.52 -11.39 6.07
CA ARG A 530 29.40 -10.77 6.79
C ARG A 530 28.30 -10.47 5.76
N ALA A 531 27.05 -10.73 6.14
CA ALA A 531 25.88 -10.60 5.30
C ALA A 531 25.70 -9.14 4.83
N VAL A 532 25.41 -8.98 3.53
CA VAL A 532 25.26 -7.72 2.80
C VAL A 532 23.89 -7.09 3.11
N ALA A 533 23.83 -5.76 3.23
CA ALA A 533 22.58 -5.02 3.26
C ALA A 533 21.89 -5.09 1.88
N GLU A 534 20.58 -5.32 1.87
CA GLU A 534 19.77 -5.46 0.66
C GLU A 534 19.51 -4.09 0.03
N VAL A 535 19.85 -3.94 -1.26
CA VAL A 535 19.56 -2.73 -2.04
C VAL A 535 18.08 -2.72 -2.39
N ILE A 536 17.34 -1.65 -2.09
CA ILE A 536 15.92 -1.47 -2.43
C ILE A 536 15.79 -0.30 -3.40
N ILE A 537 15.16 -0.54 -4.55
CA ILE A 537 14.97 0.42 -5.64
C ILE A 537 13.47 0.61 -5.85
N THR A 538 13.00 1.86 -5.83
CA THR A 538 11.56 2.17 -5.92
C THR A 538 11.24 2.94 -7.19
N ASP A 539 10.20 2.53 -7.92
CA ASP A 539 9.63 3.34 -9.00
C ASP A 539 8.79 4.46 -8.37
N PRO A 540 9.17 5.74 -8.55
CA PRO A 540 8.54 6.85 -7.83
C PRO A 540 7.11 7.14 -8.30
N LYS A 541 6.67 6.58 -9.44
CA LYS A 541 5.32 6.81 -9.99
C LYS A 541 4.31 5.80 -9.48
N THR A 542 4.73 4.55 -9.36
CA THR A 542 3.86 3.41 -9.03
C THR A 542 4.05 2.92 -7.60
N GLY A 543 5.16 3.29 -6.93
CA GLY A 543 5.50 2.81 -5.59
C GLY A 543 5.98 1.36 -5.56
N VAL A 544 6.12 0.71 -6.72
CA VAL A 544 6.69 -0.64 -6.83
C VAL A 544 8.14 -0.60 -6.40
N THR A 545 8.54 -1.54 -5.55
CA THR A 545 9.92 -1.69 -5.10
C THR A 545 10.51 -3.00 -5.58
N VAL A 546 11.80 -2.98 -5.92
CA VAL A 546 12.60 -4.16 -6.27
C VAL A 546 13.82 -4.16 -5.36
N SER A 547 14.07 -5.28 -4.68
CA SER A 547 15.16 -5.38 -3.71
C SER A 547 15.92 -6.69 -3.83
N GLY A 548 17.21 -6.71 -3.54
CA GLY A 548 18.00 -7.95 -3.63
C GLY A 548 19.50 -7.73 -3.70
N GLN A 549 20.28 -8.80 -3.44
CA GLN A 549 21.74 -8.72 -3.37
C GLN A 549 22.44 -8.60 -4.73
N GLY A 550 21.73 -8.86 -5.84
CA GLY A 550 22.23 -8.71 -7.21
C GLY A 550 22.07 -7.31 -7.81
N LEU A 551 21.52 -6.36 -7.04
CA LEU A 551 21.23 -5.00 -7.51
C LEU A 551 22.37 -4.04 -7.12
N ASP A 552 22.67 -3.09 -8.00
CA ASP A 552 23.69 -2.06 -7.78
C ASP A 552 23.10 -0.65 -7.74
N GLU A 553 23.89 0.32 -7.27
CA GLU A 553 23.49 1.72 -7.09
C GLU A 553 23.12 2.47 -8.38
N GLN A 554 23.41 1.91 -9.56
CA GLN A 554 23.05 2.51 -10.85
C GLN A 554 21.81 1.83 -11.46
N THR A 555 21.27 0.85 -10.76
CA THR A 555 20.09 0.12 -11.18
C THR A 555 18.87 0.98 -10.88
N GLU A 556 18.11 1.31 -11.93
CA GLU A 556 16.84 2.00 -11.84
C GLU A 556 15.74 1.01 -12.23
N VAL A 557 14.63 1.05 -11.50
CA VAL A 557 13.41 0.33 -11.87
C VAL A 557 12.53 1.23 -12.71
N LEU A 558 12.05 0.68 -13.83
CA LEU A 558 11.06 1.30 -14.68
C LEU A 558 9.81 0.41 -14.67
N VAL A 559 8.70 0.99 -14.20
CA VAL A 559 7.40 0.34 -14.27
C VAL A 559 6.57 0.98 -15.38
N THR A 560 6.14 0.15 -16.33
CA THR A 560 5.19 0.53 -17.37
C THR A 560 3.85 -0.13 -17.10
N ILE A 561 2.78 0.65 -17.10
CA ILE A 561 1.42 0.10 -17.06
C ILE A 561 1.09 -0.39 -18.46
N ASN A 562 0.94 -1.71 -18.61
CA ASN A 562 0.57 -2.29 -19.89
C ASN A 562 -0.92 -2.04 -20.11
N ALA A 563 -1.26 -1.36 -21.19
CA ALA A 563 -2.63 -1.40 -21.70
C ALA A 563 -2.90 -2.82 -22.23
N PRO A 564 -4.12 -3.37 -22.05
CA PRO A 564 -4.56 -4.51 -22.85
C PRO A 564 -4.73 -4.04 -24.30
N ASP A 565 -3.61 -3.82 -25.00
CA ASP A 565 -3.60 -3.35 -26.38
C ASP A 565 -4.09 -4.47 -27.30
N GLY A 566 -5.24 -4.25 -27.93
CA GLY A 566 -5.87 -5.13 -28.90
C GLY A 566 -5.15 -5.19 -30.26
N GLN A 567 -3.82 -5.30 -30.27
CA GLN A 567 -3.02 -5.34 -31.52
C GLN A 567 -1.94 -6.43 -31.58
N ASP A 568 -1.67 -7.21 -30.53
CA ASP A 568 -0.78 -8.38 -30.64
C ASP A 568 -1.56 -9.70 -30.77
N SER A 569 -1.28 -10.43 -31.85
CA SER A 569 -2.02 -11.61 -32.32
C SER A 569 -1.81 -12.90 -31.51
N ASP A 570 -1.14 -12.85 -30.37
CA ASP A 570 -0.77 -14.03 -29.60
C ASP A 570 -1.87 -14.47 -28.60
N GLN A 571 -1.99 -15.78 -28.35
CA GLN A 571 -3.04 -16.38 -27.51
C GLN A 571 -3.04 -15.80 -26.08
N LEU A 572 -1.86 -15.43 -25.58
CA LEU A 572 -1.65 -14.86 -24.26
C LEU A 572 -2.31 -13.49 -24.05
N SER A 573 -2.12 -12.57 -25.00
CA SER A 573 -2.71 -11.22 -24.94
C SER A 573 -4.23 -11.26 -25.01
N LYS A 574 -4.79 -12.22 -25.77
CA LYS A 574 -6.24 -12.46 -25.82
C LYS A 574 -6.76 -12.95 -24.49
N PHE A 575 -6.05 -13.89 -23.86
CA PHE A 575 -6.43 -14.42 -22.56
C PHE A 575 -6.46 -13.31 -21.50
N ILE A 576 -5.43 -12.46 -21.42
CA ILE A 576 -5.45 -11.32 -20.48
C ILE A 576 -6.53 -10.30 -20.79
N SER A 577 -6.76 -10.00 -22.05
CA SER A 577 -7.84 -9.09 -22.43
C SER A 577 -9.20 -9.65 -22.01
N GLN A 578 -9.41 -10.97 -22.10
CA GLN A 578 -10.62 -11.62 -21.60
C GLN A 578 -10.74 -11.49 -20.08
N LEU A 579 -9.68 -11.74 -19.32
CA LEU A 579 -9.69 -11.57 -17.86
C LEU A 579 -9.98 -10.11 -17.46
N ALA A 580 -9.37 -9.16 -18.14
CA ALA A 580 -9.59 -7.74 -17.91
C ALA A 580 -11.04 -7.33 -18.23
N ASN A 581 -11.59 -7.81 -19.35
CA ASN A 581 -12.98 -7.56 -19.73
C ASN A 581 -13.99 -8.19 -18.76
N GLN A 582 -13.60 -9.26 -18.05
CA GLN A 582 -14.38 -9.87 -16.98
C GLN A 582 -14.21 -9.16 -15.62
N GLY A 583 -13.40 -8.09 -15.56
CA GLY A 583 -13.15 -7.32 -14.33
C GLY A 583 -12.22 -8.01 -13.33
N MET A 584 -11.47 -9.04 -13.76
CA MET A 584 -10.65 -9.88 -12.88
C MET A 584 -9.24 -9.31 -12.67
N VAL A 585 -8.78 -8.42 -13.55
CA VAL A 585 -7.43 -7.85 -13.52
C VAL A 585 -7.42 -6.55 -12.72
N MET A 586 -6.64 -6.50 -11.64
CA MET A 586 -6.41 -5.28 -10.85
C MET A 586 -5.29 -4.42 -11.43
N LEU A 587 -4.14 -5.05 -11.71
CA LEU A 587 -2.93 -4.38 -12.17
C LEU A 587 -2.29 -5.19 -13.29
N ASN A 588 -1.66 -4.52 -14.26
CA ASN A 588 -0.89 -5.14 -15.32
C ASN A 588 0.38 -4.30 -15.56
N TYR A 589 1.48 -4.71 -14.95
CA TYR A 589 2.74 -3.96 -14.93
C TYR A 589 3.82 -4.71 -15.68
N SER A 590 4.57 -4.02 -16.53
CA SER A 590 5.88 -4.46 -17.00
C SER A 590 6.94 -3.82 -16.12
N ILE A 591 7.66 -4.66 -15.36
CA ILE A 591 8.71 -4.22 -14.45
C ILE A 591 10.04 -4.56 -15.12
N THR A 592 10.86 -3.53 -15.33
CA THR A 592 12.19 -3.70 -15.91
C THR A 592 13.23 -2.95 -15.09
N LEU A 593 14.46 -3.41 -15.15
CA LEU A 593 15.60 -2.67 -14.63
C LEU A 593 16.44 -2.16 -15.80
N ASN A 594 17.03 -0.99 -15.66
CA ASN A 594 17.98 -0.46 -16.65
C ASN A 594 19.29 -1.29 -16.74
N ARG A 595 19.47 -2.27 -15.85
CA ARG A 595 20.62 -3.16 -15.72
C ARG A 595 20.20 -4.59 -15.37
N SER A 596 20.99 -5.55 -15.82
CA SER A 596 20.83 -6.96 -15.46
C SER A 596 21.30 -7.22 -14.03
N PHE A 597 20.63 -8.12 -13.32
CA PHE A 597 21.01 -8.60 -11.99
C PHE A 597 21.31 -10.10 -12.02
N GLU A 598 22.04 -10.60 -11.01
CA GLU A 598 22.27 -12.04 -10.81
C GLU A 598 21.59 -12.51 -9.52
N GLY A 599 20.93 -13.67 -9.55
CA GLY A 599 20.21 -14.23 -8.39
C GLY A 599 18.73 -13.87 -8.37
N SER A 600 18.09 -13.95 -7.20
CA SER A 600 16.69 -13.53 -7.00
C SER A 600 16.59 -12.12 -6.41
N VAL A 601 15.50 -11.44 -6.75
CA VAL A 601 15.08 -10.15 -6.21
C VAL A 601 13.67 -10.26 -5.65
N THR A 602 13.38 -9.51 -4.61
CA THR A 602 12.06 -9.33 -4.02
C THR A 602 11.37 -8.14 -4.67
N VAL A 603 10.21 -8.37 -5.27
CA VAL A 603 9.32 -7.34 -5.83
C VAL A 603 8.19 -7.09 -4.84
N ASN A 604 7.92 -5.83 -4.53
CA ASN A 604 6.74 -5.42 -3.75
C ASN A 604 5.88 -4.46 -4.58
N ILE A 605 4.62 -4.83 -4.81
CA ILE A 605 3.65 -4.06 -5.59
C ILE A 605 2.59 -3.48 -4.64
N PRO A 606 2.38 -2.15 -4.60
CA PRO A 606 1.28 -1.57 -3.84
C PRO A 606 -0.07 -2.00 -4.40
N VAL A 607 -0.91 -2.60 -3.56
CA VAL A 607 -2.27 -3.02 -3.94
C VAL A 607 -3.36 -2.42 -3.05
N GLY A 608 -2.98 -1.83 -1.90
CA GLY A 608 -3.90 -1.16 -0.98
C GLY A 608 -4.23 -1.96 0.28
N MET A 609 -4.54 -1.26 1.37
CA MET A 609 -4.82 -1.84 2.69
C MET A 609 -6.13 -2.63 2.74
N GLU A 610 -7.05 -2.37 1.82
CA GLU A 610 -8.30 -3.12 1.64
C GLU A 610 -8.08 -4.58 1.20
N PHE A 611 -6.86 -4.90 0.76
CA PHE A 611 -6.42 -6.25 0.46
C PHE A 611 -5.55 -6.86 1.55
N GLU A 612 -5.32 -6.19 2.68
CA GLU A 612 -4.46 -6.68 3.76
C GLU A 612 -4.84 -8.09 4.22
N GLY A 613 -3.85 -8.98 4.30
CA GLY A 613 -4.04 -10.38 4.66
C GLY A 613 -4.73 -11.25 3.61
N LYS A 614 -5.14 -10.70 2.46
CA LYS A 614 -5.66 -11.49 1.34
C LYS A 614 -4.52 -12.07 0.52
N THR A 615 -4.76 -13.26 -0.02
CA THR A 615 -3.91 -13.89 -1.02
C THR A 615 -4.45 -13.57 -2.41
N LEU A 616 -3.61 -13.06 -3.30
CA LEU A 616 -3.94 -12.70 -4.68
C LEU A 616 -3.13 -13.55 -5.65
N THR A 617 -3.74 -13.88 -6.80
CA THR A 617 -3.05 -14.58 -7.88
C THR A 617 -2.32 -13.61 -8.78
N ILE A 618 -1.07 -13.95 -9.10
CA ILE A 618 -0.18 -13.21 -9.98
C ILE A 618 0.12 -14.08 -11.20
N ILE A 619 -0.03 -13.48 -12.38
CA ILE A 619 0.36 -14.08 -13.64
C ILE A 619 1.60 -13.35 -14.18
N SER A 620 2.68 -14.08 -14.46
CA SER A 620 3.93 -13.57 -15.04
C SER A 620 4.17 -14.15 -16.44
N TYR A 621 4.79 -13.36 -17.31
CA TYR A 621 5.09 -13.73 -18.70
C TYR A 621 6.57 -13.75 -19.00
N GLN A 622 7.10 -14.93 -19.30
CA GLN A 622 8.53 -15.10 -19.58
C GLN A 622 8.70 -16.07 -20.75
N ASP A 623 9.53 -15.69 -21.73
CA ASP A 623 9.88 -16.52 -22.90
C ASP A 623 8.68 -17.10 -23.67
N GLY A 624 7.58 -16.34 -23.75
CA GLY A 624 6.36 -16.76 -24.45
C GLY A 624 5.50 -17.76 -23.66
N LYS A 625 5.76 -17.93 -22.36
CA LYS A 625 4.99 -18.81 -21.47
C LYS A 625 4.45 -18.06 -20.26
N MET A 626 3.34 -18.57 -19.75
CA MET A 626 2.67 -18.06 -18.56
C MET A 626 3.09 -18.83 -17.32
N TYR A 627 3.39 -18.07 -16.28
CA TYR A 627 3.67 -18.54 -14.94
C TYR A 627 2.62 -18.00 -14.00
N VAL A 628 2.06 -18.85 -13.13
CA VAL A 628 1.04 -18.42 -12.16
C VAL A 628 1.45 -18.82 -10.76
N PHE A 629 1.38 -17.87 -9.84
CA PHE A 629 1.71 -18.07 -8.44
C PHE A 629 0.88 -17.11 -7.58
N ASP A 630 0.86 -17.35 -6.28
CA ASP A 630 0.08 -16.56 -5.33
C ASP A 630 1.01 -15.81 -4.38
N ALA A 631 0.60 -14.60 -3.99
CA ALA A 631 1.26 -13.82 -2.94
C ALA A 631 0.24 -13.25 -1.96
N THR A 632 0.64 -13.05 -0.71
CA THR A 632 -0.23 -12.49 0.34
C THR A 632 0.14 -11.04 0.59
N VAL A 633 -0.89 -10.20 0.68
CA VAL A 633 -0.73 -8.78 0.94
C VAL A 633 -0.37 -8.55 2.40
N ARG A 634 0.69 -7.78 2.63
CA ARG A 634 1.13 -7.31 3.96
C ARG A 634 1.48 -5.84 3.87
N GLU A 635 1.02 -5.07 4.84
CA GLU A 635 1.21 -3.61 4.88
C GLU A 635 0.72 -2.94 3.56
N GLY A 636 -0.34 -3.47 2.96
CA GLY A 636 -0.88 -2.99 1.68
C GLY A 636 -0.03 -3.32 0.45
N MET A 637 1.02 -4.12 0.61
CA MET A 637 1.97 -4.51 -0.44
C MET A 637 1.84 -6.00 -0.76
N LEU A 638 1.81 -6.32 -2.06
CA LEU A 638 1.91 -7.69 -2.57
C LEU A 638 3.38 -8.01 -2.86
N SER A 639 3.96 -8.93 -2.10
CA SER A 639 5.41 -9.23 -2.12
C SER A 639 5.72 -10.62 -2.64
N PHE A 640 6.68 -10.75 -3.56
CA PHE A 640 7.15 -12.04 -4.09
C PHE A 640 8.61 -11.98 -4.54
N GLU A 641 9.29 -13.14 -4.52
CA GLU A 641 10.66 -13.28 -5.03
C GLU A 641 10.64 -13.79 -6.48
N THR A 642 11.56 -13.29 -7.30
CA THR A 642 11.75 -13.71 -8.70
C THR A 642 13.21 -13.61 -9.10
N ASP A 643 13.68 -14.50 -9.97
CA ASP A 643 15.03 -14.45 -10.58
C ASP A 643 15.03 -13.79 -11.96
N ASN A 644 13.84 -13.42 -12.45
CA ASN A 644 13.65 -12.73 -13.72
C ASN A 644 12.51 -11.71 -13.61
N LEU A 645 12.72 -10.49 -14.10
CA LEU A 645 11.70 -9.44 -14.11
C LEU A 645 10.99 -9.41 -15.46
N SER A 646 9.66 -9.26 -15.42
CA SER A 646 8.82 -9.37 -16.60
C SER A 646 7.56 -8.51 -16.49
N SER A 647 6.55 -8.84 -17.31
CA SER A 647 5.18 -8.43 -17.06
C SER A 647 4.55 -9.27 -15.95
N TYR A 648 3.79 -8.61 -15.07
CA TYR A 648 3.03 -9.18 -13.96
C TYR A 648 1.60 -8.64 -13.99
N VAL A 649 0.63 -9.55 -14.01
CA VAL A 649 -0.80 -9.26 -13.92
C VAL A 649 -1.28 -9.72 -12.55
N VAL A 650 -1.80 -8.79 -11.76
CA VAL A 650 -2.38 -9.08 -10.44
C VAL A 650 -3.89 -9.19 -10.59
N LEU A 651 -4.45 -10.30 -10.13
CA LEU A 651 -5.90 -10.53 -10.15
C LEU A 651 -6.57 -10.06 -8.85
N ASP A 652 -7.88 -9.83 -8.92
CA ASP A 652 -8.73 -9.31 -7.84
C ASP A 652 -8.83 -10.19 -6.58
N GLN A 653 -8.45 -11.46 -6.72
CA GLN A 653 -8.47 -12.47 -5.66
C GLN A 653 -7.56 -13.66 -6.02
N GLN A 654 -7.58 -14.69 -5.18
CA GLN A 654 -6.92 -15.97 -5.47
C GLN A 654 -7.77 -16.83 -6.41
N TYR A 655 -7.15 -17.37 -7.46
CA TYR A 655 -7.75 -18.27 -8.43
C TYR A 655 -7.01 -19.62 -8.47
N THR A 656 -7.77 -20.70 -8.64
CA THR A 656 -7.17 -22.01 -8.93
C THR A 656 -7.00 -22.15 -10.44
N ILE A 657 -5.76 -22.23 -10.91
CA ILE A 657 -5.48 -22.45 -12.33
C ILE A 657 -5.59 -23.93 -12.65
N ILE A 658 -6.40 -24.27 -13.66
CA ILE A 658 -6.50 -25.63 -14.18
C ILE A 658 -6.15 -25.61 -15.67
N PRO A 659 -5.07 -26.31 -16.08
CA PRO A 659 -4.77 -26.49 -17.49
C PRO A 659 -5.91 -27.22 -18.18
N TYR A 660 -6.40 -26.67 -19.28
CA TYR A 660 -7.52 -27.20 -20.03
C TYR A 660 -7.30 -27.04 -21.52
N HIS A 661 -7.27 -28.18 -22.22
CA HIS A 661 -7.24 -28.26 -23.66
C HIS A 661 -8.47 -29.05 -24.12
N GLY A 662 -9.45 -28.37 -24.71
CA GLY A 662 -10.70 -28.97 -25.15
C GLY A 662 -11.68 -27.94 -25.70
N GLU A 663 -12.76 -28.41 -26.34
CA GLU A 663 -13.77 -27.55 -26.93
C GLU A 663 -14.65 -26.89 -25.86
N TYR A 664 -15.22 -25.72 -26.18
CA TYR A 664 -16.27 -25.11 -25.37
C TYR A 664 -17.62 -25.26 -26.07
N THR A 665 -18.69 -25.35 -25.28
CA THR A 665 -20.06 -25.26 -25.78
C THR A 665 -20.79 -24.08 -25.12
N GLN A 666 -21.84 -23.59 -25.77
CA GLN A 666 -22.65 -22.47 -25.26
C GLN A 666 -23.94 -22.99 -24.65
N VAL A 667 -24.15 -22.75 -23.36
CA VAL A 667 -25.40 -23.09 -22.67
C VAL A 667 -25.92 -21.86 -21.93
N GLY A 668 -27.07 -21.33 -22.37
CA GLY A 668 -27.67 -20.14 -21.76
C GLY A 668 -26.79 -18.90 -21.83
N GLY A 669 -26.03 -18.74 -22.91
CA GLY A 669 -25.10 -17.61 -23.12
C GLY A 669 -23.79 -17.69 -22.32
N LYS A 670 -23.50 -18.85 -21.69
CA LYS A 670 -22.25 -19.09 -20.96
C LYS A 670 -21.43 -20.17 -21.65
N GLU A 671 -20.11 -19.95 -21.71
CA GLU A 671 -19.14 -20.97 -22.13
C GLU A 671 -19.02 -22.07 -21.08
N VAL A 672 -19.13 -23.31 -21.54
CA VAL A 672 -19.00 -24.52 -20.72
C VAL A 672 -17.90 -25.40 -21.32
N PRO A 673 -16.85 -25.77 -20.57
CA PRO A 673 -15.78 -26.62 -21.08
C PRO A 673 -16.28 -28.06 -21.27
N MET A 674 -15.83 -28.70 -22.35
CA MET A 674 -16.19 -30.06 -22.74
C MET A 674 -14.98 -31.00 -22.72
N GLY A 675 -15.07 -32.07 -21.92
CA GLY A 675 -14.05 -33.13 -21.98
C GLY A 675 -14.00 -33.82 -23.35
N GLU A 676 -12.84 -34.40 -23.68
CA GLU A 676 -12.53 -35.02 -24.99
C GLU A 676 -13.56 -36.08 -25.45
N GLU A 677 -14.18 -36.79 -24.51
CA GLU A 677 -15.21 -37.79 -24.78
C GLU A 677 -16.56 -37.38 -24.16
N GLN A 678 -17.60 -37.30 -24.99
CA GLN A 678 -18.95 -37.01 -24.53
C GLN A 678 -19.67 -38.28 -24.07
N PHE A 679 -20.41 -38.18 -22.97
CA PHE A 679 -21.21 -39.29 -22.45
C PHE A 679 -22.55 -39.39 -23.18
N GLN A 680 -22.93 -40.60 -23.60
CA GLN A 680 -24.15 -40.84 -24.36
C GLN A 680 -25.44 -40.58 -23.55
N ASP A 681 -25.34 -40.74 -22.23
CA ASP A 681 -26.40 -40.57 -21.23
C ASP A 681 -26.46 -39.15 -20.61
N VAL A 682 -25.68 -38.20 -21.15
CA VAL A 682 -25.63 -36.80 -20.70
C VAL A 682 -25.90 -35.88 -21.89
N LYS A 683 -27.15 -35.42 -22.02
CA LYS A 683 -27.63 -34.55 -23.12
C LYS A 683 -27.64 -33.09 -22.68
N ALA A 684 -27.50 -32.16 -23.64
CA ALA A 684 -27.43 -30.71 -23.39
C ALA A 684 -28.65 -30.13 -22.66
N ASP A 685 -29.82 -30.74 -22.80
CA ASP A 685 -31.08 -30.35 -22.16
C ASP A 685 -31.27 -30.95 -20.75
N HIS A 686 -30.35 -31.80 -20.28
CA HIS A 686 -30.39 -32.32 -18.92
C HIS A 686 -29.95 -31.25 -17.90
N TRP A 687 -30.66 -31.18 -16.76
CA TRP A 687 -30.40 -30.20 -15.70
C TRP A 687 -28.98 -30.27 -15.09
N TYR A 688 -28.31 -31.42 -15.21
CA TYR A 688 -26.95 -31.66 -14.73
C TYR A 688 -25.90 -31.57 -15.83
N PHE A 689 -26.27 -31.26 -17.08
CA PHE A 689 -25.36 -31.27 -18.23
C PHE A 689 -24.11 -30.42 -17.98
N THR A 690 -24.32 -29.15 -17.61
CA THR A 690 -23.24 -28.18 -17.41
C THR A 690 -22.28 -28.62 -16.30
N ALA A 691 -22.82 -29.14 -15.20
CA ALA A 691 -22.02 -29.64 -14.09
C ALA A 691 -21.21 -30.88 -14.47
N VAL A 692 -21.81 -31.84 -15.17
CA VAL A 692 -21.10 -33.06 -15.60
C VAL A 692 -20.03 -32.72 -16.63
N ALA A 693 -20.33 -31.88 -17.61
CA ALA A 693 -19.37 -31.40 -18.60
C ALA A 693 -18.18 -30.72 -17.92
N TYR A 694 -18.44 -29.78 -17.01
CA TYR A 694 -17.43 -29.06 -16.24
C TYR A 694 -16.56 -30.01 -15.40
N MET A 695 -17.16 -30.87 -14.58
CA MET A 695 -16.43 -31.80 -13.73
C MET A 695 -15.63 -32.84 -14.51
N HIS A 696 -16.08 -33.20 -15.72
CA HIS A 696 -15.37 -34.09 -16.63
C HIS A 696 -14.19 -33.40 -17.32
N ALA A 697 -14.39 -32.18 -17.81
CA ALA A 697 -13.34 -31.34 -18.41
C ALA A 697 -12.16 -31.16 -17.45
N LEU A 698 -12.41 -30.94 -16.16
CA LEU A 698 -11.38 -30.83 -15.13
C LEU A 698 -10.78 -32.16 -14.69
N LYS A 699 -11.21 -33.28 -15.28
CA LYS A 699 -10.77 -34.65 -14.95
C LYS A 699 -11.03 -35.05 -13.48
N ILE A 700 -11.88 -34.31 -12.78
CA ILE A 700 -12.26 -34.58 -11.39
C ILE A 700 -13.24 -35.76 -11.34
N MET A 701 -14.28 -35.73 -12.17
CA MET A 701 -15.20 -36.85 -12.37
C MET A 701 -14.90 -37.55 -13.70
N LYS A 702 -14.98 -38.88 -13.69
CA LYS A 702 -14.85 -39.71 -14.89
C LYS A 702 -16.09 -40.60 -15.04
N GLY A 703 -16.33 -41.10 -16.25
CA GLY A 703 -17.36 -42.10 -16.51
C GLY A 703 -17.14 -43.39 -15.70
N VAL A 704 -18.21 -44.16 -15.54
CA VAL A 704 -18.14 -45.50 -14.92
C VAL A 704 -17.72 -46.57 -15.93
N ALA A 705 -17.91 -46.30 -17.21
CA ALA A 705 -17.45 -47.07 -18.35
C ALA A 705 -17.21 -46.14 -19.54
N GLU A 706 -16.60 -46.66 -20.60
CA GLU A 706 -16.36 -45.92 -21.85
C GLU A 706 -17.69 -45.38 -22.42
N GLY A 707 -17.81 -44.07 -22.55
CA GLY A 707 -19.02 -43.39 -23.06
C GLY A 707 -20.21 -43.31 -22.09
N TRP A 708 -20.10 -43.77 -20.84
CA TRP A 708 -21.20 -43.77 -19.86
C TRP A 708 -20.85 -43.07 -18.54
N PHE A 709 -21.65 -42.06 -18.17
CA PHE A 709 -21.47 -41.36 -16.90
C PHE A 709 -22.29 -41.98 -15.76
N GLU A 710 -23.44 -42.58 -16.06
CA GLU A 710 -24.44 -43.08 -15.11
C GLU A 710 -24.97 -41.99 -14.16
N PRO A 711 -25.58 -40.90 -14.67
CA PRO A 711 -25.95 -39.72 -13.87
C PRO A 711 -26.96 -40.03 -12.75
N HIS A 712 -27.85 -41.00 -12.98
CA HIS A 712 -28.86 -41.44 -12.01
C HIS A 712 -28.37 -42.59 -11.11
N GLY A 713 -27.16 -43.11 -11.36
CA GLY A 713 -26.54 -44.15 -10.54
C GLY A 713 -26.26 -43.66 -9.14
N THR A 714 -26.40 -44.54 -8.15
CA THR A 714 -26.07 -44.26 -6.76
C THR A 714 -24.56 -44.19 -6.58
N ALA A 715 -24.05 -43.08 -6.05
CA ALA A 715 -22.62 -42.92 -5.81
C ALA A 715 -22.20 -43.58 -4.49
N THR A 716 -20.94 -44.02 -4.43
CA THR A 716 -20.36 -44.63 -3.23
C THR A 716 -19.50 -43.64 -2.44
N ARG A 717 -19.21 -43.96 -1.19
CA ARG A 717 -18.28 -43.16 -0.35
C ARG A 717 -16.87 -43.07 -0.94
N SER A 718 -16.38 -44.15 -1.55
CA SER A 718 -15.08 -44.16 -2.25
C SER A 718 -15.06 -43.26 -3.50
N MET A 719 -16.18 -43.14 -4.22
CA MET A 719 -16.29 -42.20 -5.34
C MET A 719 -16.14 -40.75 -4.87
N LEU A 720 -16.79 -40.35 -3.77
CA LEU A 720 -16.63 -39.00 -3.26
C LEU A 720 -15.20 -38.73 -2.75
N ALA A 721 -14.60 -39.67 -2.02
CA ALA A 721 -13.20 -39.55 -1.61
C ALA A 721 -12.27 -39.35 -2.81
N THR A 722 -12.52 -40.08 -3.90
CA THR A 722 -11.76 -39.98 -5.16
C THR A 722 -11.97 -38.65 -5.86
N ILE A 723 -13.18 -38.11 -5.85
CA ILE A 723 -13.49 -36.78 -6.41
C ILE A 723 -12.70 -35.70 -5.68
N LEU A 724 -12.69 -35.71 -4.34
CA LEU A 724 -11.92 -34.75 -3.54
C LEU A 724 -10.41 -34.93 -3.71
N TYR A 725 -9.94 -36.17 -3.80
CA TYR A 725 -8.54 -36.47 -4.06
C TYR A 725 -8.07 -35.92 -5.42
N ARG A 726 -8.88 -36.06 -6.47
CA ARG A 726 -8.58 -35.50 -7.80
C ARG A 726 -8.67 -33.99 -7.81
N LEU A 727 -9.63 -33.41 -7.10
CA LEU A 727 -9.71 -31.96 -6.91
C LEU A 727 -8.45 -31.41 -6.24
N GLU A 728 -7.81 -32.17 -5.34
CA GLU A 728 -6.51 -31.83 -4.74
C GLU A 728 -5.30 -32.20 -5.63
N GLY A 729 -5.51 -32.55 -6.89
CA GLY A 729 -4.41 -32.88 -7.82
C GLY A 729 -3.80 -34.27 -7.63
N SER A 730 -4.52 -35.19 -6.96
CA SER A 730 -4.09 -36.58 -6.72
C SER A 730 -2.71 -36.70 -6.01
N PRO A 731 -2.56 -36.11 -4.81
CA PRO A 731 -1.29 -36.07 -4.11
C PRO A 731 -0.74 -37.45 -3.77
N LYS A 732 0.58 -37.63 -3.87
CA LYS A 732 1.22 -38.91 -3.60
C LYS A 732 1.00 -39.36 -2.14
N VAL A 733 0.47 -40.56 -1.96
CA VAL A 733 0.29 -41.19 -0.65
C VAL A 733 1.36 -42.26 -0.39
N SER A 734 1.59 -42.59 0.87
CA SER A 734 2.47 -43.68 1.29
C SER A 734 1.86 -44.44 2.46
N GLY A 735 2.15 -45.75 2.56
CA GLY A 735 1.59 -46.62 3.59
C GLY A 735 0.36 -47.40 3.12
N ASN A 736 -0.29 -48.08 4.06
CA ASN A 736 -1.54 -48.84 3.84
C ASN A 736 -2.69 -48.15 4.57
N SER A 737 -3.93 -48.38 4.11
CA SER A 737 -5.13 -47.87 4.80
C SER A 737 -5.26 -48.47 6.20
N ASN A 738 -5.79 -47.68 7.13
CA ASN A 738 -6.22 -48.16 8.45
C ASN A 738 -7.55 -48.96 8.39
N PHE A 739 -8.21 -48.96 7.23
CA PHE A 739 -9.48 -49.65 7.01
C PHE A 739 -9.26 -51.01 6.33
N THR A 740 -9.84 -52.07 6.90
CA THR A 740 -9.68 -53.45 6.44
C THR A 740 -10.45 -53.75 5.15
N ASP A 741 -11.44 -52.92 4.80
CA ASP A 741 -12.25 -53.00 3.57
C ASP A 741 -11.74 -52.06 2.45
N VAL A 742 -10.51 -51.57 2.58
CA VAL A 742 -9.80 -50.82 1.53
C VAL A 742 -8.67 -51.69 1.00
N GLU A 743 -8.94 -52.40 -0.10
CA GLU A 743 -7.97 -53.30 -0.72
C GLU A 743 -6.84 -52.50 -1.40
N THR A 744 -5.59 -52.85 -1.09
CA THR A 744 -4.39 -52.24 -1.69
C THR A 744 -4.44 -52.35 -3.22
N GLY A 745 -4.25 -51.22 -3.91
CA GLY A 745 -4.28 -51.16 -5.36
C GLY A 745 -5.67 -50.98 -5.98
N SER A 746 -6.73 -50.92 -5.17
CA SER A 746 -8.06 -50.49 -5.65
C SER A 746 -7.98 -49.06 -6.19
N TRP A 747 -8.81 -48.75 -7.20
CA TRP A 747 -8.82 -47.43 -7.87
C TRP A 747 -9.09 -46.24 -6.93
N TYR A 748 -9.70 -46.50 -5.76
CA TYR A 748 -9.99 -45.52 -4.72
C TYR A 748 -9.04 -45.60 -3.51
N ALA A 749 -8.14 -46.60 -3.44
CA ALA A 749 -7.33 -46.84 -2.25
C ALA A 749 -6.54 -45.58 -1.86
N ASP A 750 -5.79 -45.01 -2.80
CA ASP A 750 -4.98 -43.82 -2.55
C ASP A 750 -5.81 -42.62 -2.09
N ALA A 751 -6.99 -42.44 -2.69
CA ALA A 751 -7.90 -41.36 -2.30
C ALA A 751 -8.42 -41.53 -0.87
N VAL A 752 -8.76 -42.75 -0.48
CA VAL A 752 -9.20 -43.05 0.90
C VAL A 752 -8.05 -42.89 1.88
N LEU A 753 -6.85 -43.36 1.56
CA LEU A 753 -5.65 -43.15 2.39
C LEU A 753 -5.37 -41.66 2.60
N TRP A 754 -5.36 -40.87 1.52
CA TRP A 754 -5.15 -39.43 1.58
C TRP A 754 -6.21 -38.76 2.44
N ALA A 755 -7.48 -39.03 2.16
CA ALA A 755 -8.58 -38.36 2.83
C ALA A 755 -8.64 -38.71 4.33
N ASP A 756 -8.29 -39.95 4.71
CA ASP A 756 -8.17 -40.38 6.11
C ASP A 756 -7.02 -39.64 6.81
N SER A 757 -5.84 -39.59 6.18
CA SER A 757 -4.65 -38.92 6.73
C SER A 757 -4.84 -37.43 6.95
N ARG A 758 -5.74 -36.80 6.19
CA ARG A 758 -6.11 -35.39 6.31
C ARG A 758 -7.26 -35.15 7.28
N GLY A 759 -7.99 -36.19 7.69
CA GLY A 759 -9.19 -36.07 8.52
C GLY A 759 -10.45 -35.65 7.76
N ILE A 760 -10.46 -35.76 6.42
CA ILE A 760 -11.61 -35.44 5.56
C ILE A 760 -12.71 -36.48 5.77
N ILE A 761 -12.32 -37.75 5.85
CA ILE A 761 -13.23 -38.89 6.01
C ILE A 761 -13.08 -39.52 7.40
N GLN A 762 -14.12 -40.24 7.81
CA GLN A 762 -14.10 -41.13 8.97
C GLN A 762 -14.84 -42.42 8.60
N GLY A 763 -14.31 -43.56 9.04
CA GLY A 763 -14.98 -44.86 8.92
C GLY A 763 -16.12 -45.04 9.92
N TYR A 764 -16.85 -46.15 9.82
CA TYR A 764 -17.98 -46.46 10.71
C TYR A 764 -17.56 -46.99 12.10
N GLY A 765 -16.25 -47.07 12.37
CA GLY A 765 -15.69 -47.82 13.49
C GLY A 765 -15.30 -49.26 13.09
N ASN A 766 -14.74 -50.04 14.03
CA ASN A 766 -14.31 -51.43 13.79
C ASN A 766 -13.42 -51.62 12.54
N THR A 767 -12.55 -50.64 12.26
CA THR A 767 -11.64 -50.63 11.09
C THR A 767 -12.34 -50.72 9.71
N LEU A 768 -13.60 -50.28 9.57
CA LEU A 768 -14.31 -50.27 8.28
C LEU A 768 -14.58 -48.85 7.77
N PHE A 769 -14.34 -48.62 6.47
CA PHE A 769 -14.66 -47.36 5.78
C PHE A 769 -16.06 -47.35 5.14
N GLY A 770 -16.50 -48.50 4.61
CA GLY A 770 -17.67 -48.61 3.75
C GLY A 770 -17.37 -48.22 2.31
N SER A 771 -16.27 -48.72 1.72
CA SER A 771 -15.76 -48.28 0.40
C SER A 771 -16.83 -48.30 -0.70
N ASN A 772 -17.67 -49.32 -0.76
CA ASN A 772 -18.71 -49.50 -1.78
C ASN A 772 -20.11 -49.12 -1.28
N ASP A 773 -20.24 -48.63 -0.06
CA ASP A 773 -21.53 -48.27 0.49
C ASP A 773 -22.06 -46.99 -0.19
N PRO A 774 -23.36 -46.93 -0.53
CA PRO A 774 -24.00 -45.72 -1.00
C PRO A 774 -23.75 -44.55 -0.06
N ILE A 775 -23.37 -43.40 -0.62
CA ILE A 775 -23.19 -42.19 0.18
C ILE A 775 -24.50 -41.44 0.34
N THR A 776 -24.86 -41.10 1.59
CA THR A 776 -26.02 -40.25 1.86
C THR A 776 -25.70 -38.78 1.61
N ARG A 777 -26.73 -37.96 1.41
CA ARG A 777 -26.58 -36.52 1.17
C ARG A 777 -25.95 -35.79 2.36
N GLU A 778 -26.30 -36.19 3.59
CA GLU A 778 -25.66 -35.63 4.79
C GLU A 778 -24.17 -36.01 4.89
N GLN A 779 -23.79 -37.23 4.48
CA GLN A 779 -22.38 -37.66 4.48
C GLN A 779 -21.56 -36.95 3.41
N LEU A 780 -22.14 -36.74 2.22
CA LEU A 780 -21.53 -35.94 1.15
C LEU A 780 -21.15 -34.55 1.66
N VAL A 781 -22.07 -33.87 2.34
CA VAL A 781 -21.83 -32.54 2.88
C VAL A 781 -20.82 -32.54 4.01
N VAL A 782 -20.83 -33.54 4.89
CA VAL A 782 -19.83 -33.66 5.96
C VAL A 782 -18.42 -33.79 5.41
N PHE A 783 -18.22 -34.56 4.33
CA PHE A 783 -16.89 -34.67 3.69
C PHE A 783 -16.44 -33.31 3.13
N LEU A 784 -17.34 -32.58 2.47
CA LEU A 784 -17.05 -31.24 1.96
C LEU A 784 -16.76 -30.23 3.06
N TYR A 785 -17.51 -30.27 4.17
CA TYR A 785 -17.31 -29.38 5.31
C TYR A 785 -15.94 -29.60 5.97
N ARG A 786 -15.55 -30.86 6.19
CA ARG A 786 -14.22 -31.20 6.73
C ARG A 786 -13.10 -30.84 5.77
N TYR A 787 -13.28 -31.16 4.48
CA TYR A 787 -12.34 -30.73 3.45
C TYR A 787 -12.16 -29.21 3.45
N SER A 788 -13.25 -28.44 3.55
CA SER A 788 -13.20 -26.96 3.65
C SER A 788 -12.39 -26.48 4.85
N MET A 789 -12.63 -27.08 6.02
CA MET A 789 -11.90 -26.77 7.25
C MET A 789 -10.39 -27.01 7.10
N ILE A 790 -9.99 -28.13 6.48
CA ILE A 790 -8.58 -28.46 6.26
C ILE A 790 -7.92 -27.51 5.25
N LYS A 791 -8.69 -27.01 4.28
CA LYS A 791 -8.25 -25.97 3.34
C LYS A 791 -8.24 -24.56 3.94
N GLY A 792 -8.60 -24.39 5.21
CA GLY A 792 -8.66 -23.08 5.88
C GLY A 792 -9.77 -22.17 5.35
N ARG A 793 -10.80 -22.74 4.71
CA ARG A 793 -11.91 -21.97 4.13
C ARG A 793 -12.86 -21.49 5.21
N ASP A 794 -13.55 -20.37 4.95
CA ASP A 794 -14.61 -19.89 5.83
C ASP A 794 -15.78 -20.88 5.87
N ILE A 795 -16.05 -21.41 7.06
CA ILE A 795 -17.11 -22.36 7.37
C ILE A 795 -18.13 -21.79 8.36
N SER A 796 -18.11 -20.46 8.58
CA SER A 796 -18.98 -19.76 9.54
C SER A 796 -20.42 -19.57 9.05
N ALA A 797 -20.64 -19.68 7.74
CA ALA A 797 -21.97 -19.61 7.14
C ALA A 797 -22.90 -20.65 7.78
N SER A 798 -24.08 -20.21 8.23
CA SER A 798 -25.05 -21.06 8.93
C SER A 798 -26.46 -20.57 8.63
N SER A 799 -27.36 -21.49 8.27
CA SER A 799 -28.76 -21.20 7.96
C SER A 799 -29.67 -21.91 8.94
N ASP A 800 -30.84 -21.30 9.21
CA ASP A 800 -31.89 -21.96 9.97
C ASP A 800 -32.57 -23.02 9.10
N LEU A 801 -32.49 -24.28 9.54
CA LEU A 801 -33.08 -25.41 8.84
C LEU A 801 -34.53 -25.70 9.25
N SER A 802 -35.10 -24.94 10.20
CA SER A 802 -36.46 -25.15 10.69
C SER A 802 -37.54 -25.02 9.61
N GLY A 803 -37.23 -24.35 8.49
CA GLY A 803 -38.08 -24.28 7.30
C GLY A 803 -38.18 -25.57 6.50
N PHE A 804 -37.29 -26.55 6.74
CA PHE A 804 -37.33 -27.86 6.09
C PHE A 804 -38.08 -28.89 6.94
N THR A 805 -39.00 -29.59 6.29
CA THR A 805 -39.96 -30.51 6.94
C THR A 805 -39.32 -31.77 7.51
N ASP A 806 -38.12 -32.11 7.06
CA ASP A 806 -37.32 -33.28 7.45
C ASP A 806 -35.99 -32.92 8.15
N SER A 807 -35.88 -31.69 8.64
CA SER A 807 -34.69 -31.22 9.35
C SER A 807 -34.40 -32.01 10.64
N ASP A 808 -35.40 -32.69 11.20
CA ASP A 808 -35.30 -33.60 12.35
C ASP A 808 -34.68 -34.96 12.01
N GLN A 809 -34.57 -35.31 10.72
CA GLN A 809 -33.92 -36.54 10.24
C GLN A 809 -32.40 -36.37 10.07
N ILE A 810 -31.88 -35.15 10.18
CA ILE A 810 -30.44 -34.88 10.07
C ILE A 810 -29.73 -35.48 11.28
N SER A 811 -28.74 -36.32 11.04
CA SER A 811 -27.93 -36.88 12.12
C SER A 811 -27.15 -35.79 12.86
N ASP A 812 -26.97 -35.93 14.18
CA ASP A 812 -26.26 -34.95 15.02
C ASP A 812 -24.87 -34.57 14.47
N TYR A 813 -24.13 -35.54 13.93
CA TYR A 813 -22.78 -35.32 13.37
C TYR A 813 -22.77 -34.50 12.09
N ALA A 814 -23.91 -34.42 11.39
CA ALA A 814 -24.08 -33.73 10.13
C ALA A 814 -24.77 -32.36 10.26
N MET A 815 -25.37 -32.06 11.41
CA MET A 815 -26.17 -30.85 11.63
C MET A 815 -25.44 -29.56 11.21
N GLU A 816 -24.24 -29.32 11.73
CA GLU A 816 -23.49 -28.09 11.43
C GLU A 816 -23.05 -28.03 9.95
N ALA A 817 -22.66 -29.16 9.38
CA ALA A 817 -22.30 -29.23 7.97
C ALA A 817 -23.52 -28.97 7.06
N MET A 818 -24.71 -29.47 7.43
CA MET A 818 -25.95 -29.23 6.69
C MET A 818 -26.39 -27.77 6.74
N LYS A 819 -26.32 -27.12 7.91
CA LYS A 819 -26.60 -25.68 8.05
C LYS A 819 -25.69 -24.86 7.14
N TRP A 820 -24.40 -25.20 7.13
CA TRP A 820 -23.39 -24.57 6.28
C TRP A 820 -23.68 -24.77 4.79
N ALA A 821 -23.96 -26.00 4.36
CA ALA A 821 -24.22 -26.29 2.96
C ALA A 821 -25.49 -25.64 2.43
N VAL A 822 -26.53 -25.50 3.26
CA VAL A 822 -27.75 -24.78 2.90
C VAL A 822 -27.50 -23.27 2.86
N ALA A 823 -26.76 -22.72 3.83
CA ALA A 823 -26.39 -21.30 3.84
C ALA A 823 -25.63 -20.88 2.57
N LEU A 824 -24.76 -21.75 2.08
CA LEU A 824 -23.98 -21.53 0.86
C LEU A 824 -24.71 -21.91 -0.43
N GLY A 825 -25.92 -22.46 -0.35
CA GLY A 825 -26.66 -22.94 -1.51
C GLY A 825 -26.03 -24.15 -2.21
N LEU A 826 -25.08 -24.85 -1.57
CA LEU A 826 -24.55 -26.13 -2.04
C LEU A 826 -25.69 -27.14 -2.17
N ILE A 827 -26.56 -27.19 -1.14
CA ILE A 827 -27.82 -27.93 -1.15
C ILE A 827 -28.99 -26.95 -1.06
N GLN A 828 -29.98 -27.10 -1.94
CA GLN A 828 -31.16 -26.22 -2.02
C GLN A 828 -32.48 -26.96 -1.75
N GLY A 829 -32.41 -28.22 -1.30
CA GLY A 829 -33.56 -29.12 -1.14
C GLY A 829 -34.00 -29.81 -2.45
N LYS A 830 -34.89 -30.81 -2.34
CA LYS A 830 -35.44 -31.59 -3.48
C LYS A 830 -36.87 -31.17 -3.88
N GLY A 831 -37.34 -30.01 -3.42
CA GLY A 831 -38.74 -29.58 -3.50
C GLY A 831 -39.52 -29.85 -2.21
N GLU A 832 -40.74 -29.31 -2.11
CA GLU A 832 -41.64 -29.47 -0.94
C GLU A 832 -41.02 -29.13 0.42
N ASN A 833 -40.01 -28.25 0.44
CA ASN A 833 -39.21 -27.92 1.63
C ASN A 833 -38.56 -29.16 2.29
N ASN A 834 -37.99 -30.07 1.49
CA ASN A 834 -37.31 -31.28 1.98
C ASN A 834 -35.81 -31.28 1.62
N LEU A 835 -34.92 -31.61 2.57
CA LEU A 835 -33.47 -31.73 2.38
C LEU A 835 -33.03 -33.13 1.91
N ASP A 836 -33.79 -34.12 2.37
CA ASP A 836 -33.60 -35.56 2.21
C ASP A 836 -32.22 -36.03 2.70
N PRO A 837 -31.85 -35.81 3.98
CA PRO A 837 -30.48 -36.00 4.46
C PRO A 837 -29.99 -37.46 4.37
N LEU A 838 -30.89 -38.42 4.56
CA LEU A 838 -30.60 -39.85 4.57
C LEU A 838 -30.69 -40.52 3.18
N ALA A 839 -31.22 -39.83 2.17
CA ALA A 839 -31.24 -40.37 0.81
C ALA A 839 -29.83 -40.47 0.21
N PHE A 840 -29.66 -41.47 -0.65
CA PHE A 840 -28.43 -41.66 -1.38
C PHE A 840 -28.26 -40.60 -2.48
N ALA A 841 -27.05 -40.06 -2.60
CA ALA A 841 -26.72 -39.08 -3.62
C ALA A 841 -26.45 -39.78 -4.96
N SER A 842 -27.05 -39.25 -6.03
CA SER A 842 -26.73 -39.68 -7.39
C SER A 842 -25.43 -39.04 -7.87
N ARG A 843 -24.82 -39.61 -8.91
CA ARG A 843 -23.61 -39.03 -9.53
C ARG A 843 -23.85 -37.65 -10.12
N ALA A 844 -25.03 -37.40 -10.71
CA ALA A 844 -25.43 -36.08 -11.18
C ALA A 844 -25.58 -35.06 -10.04
N GLU A 845 -26.20 -35.46 -8.91
CA GLU A 845 -26.31 -34.59 -7.74
C GLU A 845 -24.93 -34.22 -7.18
N ILE A 846 -24.00 -35.18 -7.11
CA ILE A 846 -22.62 -34.91 -6.68
C ILE A 846 -21.94 -33.95 -7.66
N ALA A 847 -22.07 -34.14 -8.98
CA ALA A 847 -21.47 -33.24 -9.96
C ALA A 847 -21.95 -31.78 -9.78
N VAL A 848 -23.26 -31.58 -9.59
CA VAL A 848 -23.85 -30.25 -9.38
C VAL A 848 -23.37 -29.61 -8.07
N ILE A 849 -23.36 -30.38 -6.97
CA ILE A 849 -22.91 -29.90 -5.67
C ILE A 849 -21.41 -29.55 -5.72
N MET A 850 -20.61 -30.38 -6.37
CA MET A 850 -19.17 -30.16 -6.54
C MET A 850 -18.87 -28.94 -7.41
N GLN A 851 -19.60 -28.74 -8.51
CA GLN A 851 -19.45 -27.54 -9.34
C GLN A 851 -19.73 -26.29 -8.51
N ARG A 852 -20.85 -26.23 -7.80
CA ARG A 852 -21.18 -25.09 -6.91
C ARG A 852 -20.10 -24.87 -5.86
N TYR A 853 -19.60 -25.95 -5.27
CA TYR A 853 -18.51 -25.89 -4.30
C TYR A 853 -17.22 -25.29 -4.89
N ILE A 854 -16.89 -25.65 -6.14
CA ILE A 854 -15.75 -25.08 -6.87
C ILE A 854 -16.00 -23.60 -7.20
N ASP A 855 -17.19 -23.24 -7.66
CA ASP A 855 -17.55 -21.85 -8.00
C ASP A 855 -17.49 -20.90 -6.80
N ILE A 856 -17.88 -21.40 -5.61
CA ILE A 856 -17.86 -20.65 -4.36
C ILE A 856 -16.44 -20.46 -3.84
N TYR A 857 -15.64 -21.53 -3.83
CA TYR A 857 -14.41 -21.56 -3.03
C TYR A 857 -13.11 -21.72 -3.80
N ALA A 858 -13.16 -22.12 -5.06
CA ALA A 858 -11.97 -22.45 -5.83
C ALA A 858 -11.74 -21.51 -7.02
N LYS A 859 -12.69 -20.63 -7.36
CA LYS A 859 -12.62 -19.60 -8.42
C LYS A 859 -11.65 -20.04 -9.53
N VAL A 860 -12.12 -20.96 -10.37
CA VAL A 860 -11.25 -21.66 -11.31
C VAL A 860 -11.03 -20.83 -12.56
N LEU A 861 -9.77 -20.68 -12.96
CA LEU A 861 -9.39 -20.19 -14.28
C LEU A 861 -8.91 -21.36 -15.12
N LEU A 862 -9.60 -21.58 -16.24
CA LEU A 862 -9.17 -22.55 -17.25
C LEU A 862 -8.21 -21.86 -18.19
N VAL A 863 -7.04 -22.47 -18.34
CA VAL A 863 -5.98 -21.92 -19.18
C VAL A 863 -5.51 -23.01 -20.12
N ASP A 864 -5.33 -22.66 -21.39
CA ASP A 864 -4.72 -23.54 -22.37
C ASP A 864 -3.39 -24.08 -21.84
N ASP A 865 -3.16 -25.39 -21.95
CA ASP A 865 -1.94 -26.01 -21.42
C ASP A 865 -0.71 -25.63 -22.23
N ASP A 866 -0.88 -25.28 -23.51
CA ASP A 866 0.15 -24.70 -24.36
C ASP A 866 0.62 -23.32 -23.85
N LEU A 867 -0.20 -22.62 -23.05
CA LEU A 867 0.16 -21.34 -22.44
C LEU A 867 0.90 -21.49 -21.09
N LEU A 868 0.83 -22.64 -20.42
CA LEU A 868 1.40 -22.87 -19.09
C LEU A 868 2.75 -23.58 -19.14
N GLU A 869 3.74 -23.12 -18.38
CA GLU A 869 4.88 -23.97 -18.02
C GLU A 869 4.66 -24.58 -16.63
N VAL A 870 4.57 -25.92 -16.56
CA VAL A 870 4.36 -26.62 -15.29
C VAL A 870 5.66 -26.59 -14.48
N SER A 871 5.88 -25.51 -13.73
CA SER A 871 6.82 -25.47 -12.62
C SER A 871 6.33 -26.43 -11.53
N ARG A 872 6.96 -27.61 -11.45
CA ARG A 872 6.88 -28.46 -10.26
C ARG A 872 7.92 -27.95 -9.28
N THR A 873 7.50 -27.13 -8.32
CA THR A 873 8.25 -26.94 -7.06
C THR A 873 7.63 -27.77 -5.95
#